data_AF-A0A1V6CP62-F1
#
_entry.id   AF-A0A1V6CP62-F1
#
_cell.length_a   1.000
_cell.length_b   1.000
_cell.length_c   1.000
_cell.angle_alpha   90.00
_cell.angle_beta   90.00
_cell.angle_gamma   90.00
#
_symmetry.space_group_name_H-M   'P 1'
#
loop_
_entity.id
_entity.type
_entity.pdbx_description
1 polymer ?
#
loop_
_entity_poly.entity_id
_entity_poly.type
_entity_poly.pdbx_seq_one_letter_code
_entity_poly.pdbx_strand_id
1 'polypeptide(L)'
;MLFIAILFTLAFILILNRYLTEVKICQPVVIRVTGISETEAGQIGFLGNTPLGWVLKLKYANSLRWEFNSYGSFTNLKISGDPSLIKKISRLEIFIGNVKYTIINELKTRKNEEKDLIQYIDPSVSKTDILKSFLHWNIIRLLFIAVGTLTLIFLFRLANRKLAFRATLISLLTSFYLQIKSGHSNLISLLSDLYKLVYIFLFCFILIPVYIAWFFPKTDYPNIVEIQGDTWYYQIRGVNLAYGKGLRNTTFFEKYAFSHTDIHKSTEYEYFKDGENIDPLKQLCPPVYPIFLAIVYKTFGVSPRIARYIQLLLLIFVAAFLPLFGHCLWKGKGVLIGTVAGLFFLFKQYTQAGELMTESLQIFLIFILLFAFYFYNKRKSFLTSAFVGVLLAINLLVKGIIIFIPLFYFFYLFRNDNYRLSIFIRTKWLMLISFVFVVSLWTFHLNSINGCIEKVKEERELQELRKQYKEFVSFSESSGILSSQEFFNQLYELANRKTSEYNSDLQVIEENVVKNQILTEKQRIDSLNSIIKSFVEPLWEAPVAGIKILGHNYILHPDRFMLISSNPRRTLLEANCMRSINGDVIIDNNIKYTYDEHYDWSPIRRVVNFYWNNPQIIPIIFPNKLFRGFSAFPFFILLFVLVLFDFSVHLGHRIRICPAWWLILLAVVFILIIPIVVNNKTFFILCLITGTVAIVLSYPLKIKLIMFDVPFYLNMFILNFVLIAMIHFGLDRLNSIVNFIVILIALYYFSELIEKMISWNLKRQYIRPGS
;
A
#
# COMPACT_ATOMS: atom_id res chain seq x y z
N MET A 1 6.15 -31.00 -20.77
CA MET A 1 4.81 -30.43 -20.48
C MET A 1 3.82 -31.50 -20.02
N LEU A 2 3.40 -32.45 -20.88
CA LEU A 2 2.53 -33.58 -20.47
C LEU A 2 3.13 -34.37 -19.29
N PHE A 3 4.42 -34.66 -19.36
CA PHE A 3 5.16 -35.34 -18.28
C PHE A 3 5.13 -34.57 -16.95
N ILE A 4 5.25 -33.23 -17.00
CA ILE A 4 5.21 -32.37 -15.81
C ILE A 4 3.79 -32.33 -15.23
N ALA A 5 2.76 -32.25 -16.08
CA ALA A 5 1.36 -32.33 -15.65
C ALA A 5 1.05 -33.68 -14.99
N ILE A 6 1.52 -34.79 -15.57
CA ILE A 6 1.38 -36.14 -14.99
C ILE A 6 2.08 -36.23 -13.62
N LEU A 7 3.30 -35.70 -13.50
CA LEU A 7 4.04 -35.63 -12.23
C LEU A 7 3.29 -34.81 -11.18
N PHE A 8 2.70 -33.67 -11.56
CA PHE A 8 1.90 -32.84 -10.65
C PHE A 8 0.60 -33.52 -10.23
N THR A 9 -0.10 -34.19 -11.15
CA THR A 9 -1.32 -34.95 -10.82
C THR A 9 -1.02 -36.13 -9.91
N LEU A 10 0.07 -36.87 -10.16
CA LEU A 10 0.54 -37.95 -9.28
C LEU A 10 0.95 -37.42 -7.91
N ALA A 11 1.73 -36.34 -7.85
CA ALA A 11 2.10 -35.71 -6.59
C ALA A 11 0.85 -35.23 -5.81
N PHE A 12 -0.13 -34.64 -6.50
CA PHE A 12 -1.38 -34.22 -5.88
C PHE A 12 -2.19 -35.40 -5.33
N ILE A 13 -2.32 -36.49 -6.10
CA ILE A 13 -3.02 -37.71 -5.67
C ILE A 13 -2.31 -38.32 -4.46
N LEU A 14 -0.98 -38.40 -4.46
CA LEU A 14 -0.20 -38.93 -3.35
C LEU A 14 -0.33 -38.06 -2.09
N ILE A 15 -0.25 -36.73 -2.23
CA ILE A 15 -0.44 -35.79 -1.12
C ILE A 15 -1.88 -35.85 -0.59
N LEU A 16 -2.89 -35.91 -1.47
CA LEU A 16 -4.29 -36.02 -1.08
C LEU A 16 -4.56 -37.34 -0.36
N ASN A 17 -4.04 -38.45 -0.87
CA ASN A 17 -4.20 -39.77 -0.24
C ASN A 17 -3.53 -39.79 1.14
N ARG A 18 -2.32 -39.25 1.27
CA ARG A 18 -1.63 -39.11 2.55
C ARG A 18 -2.40 -38.21 3.53
N TYR A 19 -2.96 -37.10 3.04
CA TYR A 19 -3.76 -36.19 3.86
C TYR A 19 -5.06 -36.85 4.34
N LEU A 20 -5.76 -37.58 3.47
CA LEU A 20 -7.00 -38.30 3.81
C LEU A 20 -6.76 -39.46 4.78
N THR A 21 -5.56 -40.03 4.81
CA THR A 21 -5.22 -41.17 5.67
C THR A 21 -4.61 -40.76 7.00
N GLU A 22 -3.81 -39.68 7.04
CA GLU A 22 -3.08 -39.29 8.26
C GLU A 22 -3.82 -38.24 9.12
N VAL A 23 -4.72 -37.43 8.56
CA VAL A 23 -5.44 -36.38 9.32
C VAL A 23 -6.42 -37.00 10.32
N LYS A 24 -6.28 -36.62 11.59
CA LYS A 24 -7.16 -37.05 12.68
C LYS A 24 -8.01 -35.92 13.27
N ILE A 25 -7.53 -34.68 13.20
CA ILE A 25 -8.22 -33.50 13.73
C ILE A 25 -8.31 -32.48 12.60
N CYS A 26 -9.50 -31.94 12.30
CA CYS A 26 -9.69 -30.96 11.22
C CYS A 26 -10.66 -29.81 11.58
N GLN A 27 -10.95 -29.65 12.88
CA GLN A 27 -11.80 -28.60 13.45
C GLN A 27 -10.98 -27.75 14.44
N PRO A 28 -11.44 -26.53 14.80
CA PRO A 28 -10.78 -25.70 15.80
C PRO A 28 -10.57 -26.46 17.11
N VAL A 29 -9.37 -26.32 17.68
CA VAL A 29 -8.97 -26.99 18.92
C VAL A 29 -8.83 -25.96 20.03
N VAL A 30 -9.52 -26.19 21.14
CA VAL A 30 -9.35 -25.42 22.39
C VAL A 30 -8.96 -26.38 23.49
N ILE A 31 -7.87 -26.11 24.20
CA ILE A 31 -7.39 -26.93 25.31
C ILE A 31 -7.50 -26.11 26.59
N ARG A 32 -8.14 -26.64 27.62
CA ARG A 32 -8.19 -26.07 28.97
C ARG A 32 -7.46 -26.98 29.94
N VAL A 33 -6.54 -26.40 30.70
CA VAL A 33 -5.76 -27.11 31.71
C VAL A 33 -6.21 -26.67 33.09
N THR A 34 -6.28 -27.59 34.04
CA THR A 34 -6.57 -27.31 35.45
C THR A 34 -5.56 -28.02 36.34
N GLY A 35 -5.24 -27.42 37.49
CA GLY A 35 -4.30 -27.99 38.48
C GLY A 35 -2.86 -27.43 38.44
N ILE A 36 -2.59 -26.42 37.62
CA ILE A 36 -1.30 -25.71 37.56
C ILE A 36 -1.53 -24.20 37.64
N SER A 37 -0.54 -23.43 38.11
CA SER A 37 -0.64 -21.96 38.10
C SER A 37 -0.42 -21.39 36.69
N GLU A 38 -0.84 -20.14 36.45
CA GLU A 38 -0.58 -19.46 35.17
C GLU A 38 0.93 -19.26 34.89
N THR A 39 1.74 -19.12 35.95
CA THR A 39 3.20 -19.00 35.82
C THR A 39 3.85 -20.33 35.40
N GLU A 40 3.33 -21.46 35.89
CA GLU A 40 3.77 -22.80 35.50
C GLU A 40 3.29 -23.17 34.08
N ALA A 41 2.12 -22.70 33.67
CA ALA A 41 1.53 -22.98 32.36
C ALA A 41 2.39 -22.49 31.19
N GLY A 42 3.14 -21.40 31.34
CA GLY A 42 4.05 -20.88 30.32
C GLY A 42 5.19 -21.84 29.94
N GLN A 43 5.47 -22.84 30.78
CA GLN A 43 6.50 -23.85 30.55
C GLN A 43 5.95 -25.11 29.85
N ILE A 44 4.65 -25.16 29.57
CA ILE A 44 3.97 -26.28 28.91
C ILE A 44 3.58 -25.85 27.51
N GLY A 45 4.01 -26.64 26.52
CA GLY A 45 3.64 -26.50 25.12
C GLY A 45 2.62 -27.55 24.71
N PHE A 46 1.66 -27.15 23.88
CA PHE A 46 0.87 -28.10 23.09
C PHE A 46 1.32 -28.01 21.64
N LEU A 47 1.58 -29.17 21.02
CA LEU A 47 2.12 -29.31 19.68
C LEU A 47 1.13 -30.11 18.83
N GLY A 48 0.85 -29.68 17.61
CA GLY A 48 0.10 -30.48 16.64
C GLY A 48 0.99 -30.82 15.44
N ASN A 49 1.15 -32.10 15.09
CA ASN A 49 1.83 -32.43 13.83
C ASN A 49 0.86 -32.33 12.67
N THR A 50 1.30 -31.71 11.58
CA THR A 50 0.55 -31.65 10.32
C THR A 50 0.78 -32.92 9.49
N PRO A 51 -0.07 -33.20 8.49
CA PRO A 51 0.12 -34.32 7.54
C PRO A 51 1.38 -34.24 6.69
N LEU A 52 2.05 -33.09 6.70
CA LEU A 52 3.33 -32.87 6.02
C LEU A 52 4.53 -33.03 6.95
N GLY A 53 4.29 -33.45 8.21
CA GLY A 53 5.34 -33.67 9.22
C GLY A 53 5.79 -32.39 9.94
N TRP A 54 5.16 -31.25 9.71
CA TRP A 54 5.49 -30.01 10.44
C TRP A 54 4.87 -30.02 11.84
N VAL A 55 5.63 -29.60 12.83
CA VAL A 55 5.18 -29.45 14.22
C VAL A 55 4.73 -28.01 14.45
N LEU A 56 3.45 -27.81 14.79
CA LEU A 56 2.88 -26.50 15.09
C LEU A 56 2.64 -26.35 16.60
N LYS A 57 3.19 -25.32 17.23
CA LYS A 57 2.84 -24.95 18.62
C LYS A 57 1.48 -24.26 18.67
N LEU A 58 0.56 -24.75 19.51
CA LEU A 58 -0.66 -24.01 19.85
C LEU A 58 -0.29 -22.77 20.66
N LYS A 59 -1.01 -21.66 20.43
CA LYS A 59 -0.77 -20.40 21.13
C LYS A 59 -1.49 -20.42 22.48
N TYR A 60 -0.77 -20.04 23.54
CA TYR A 60 -1.34 -19.78 24.85
C TYR A 60 -2.22 -18.54 24.74
N ALA A 61 -3.51 -18.67 25.03
CA ALA A 61 -4.51 -17.64 24.78
C ALA A 61 -4.84 -16.80 26.02
N ASN A 62 -4.72 -17.39 27.23
CA ASN A 62 -4.83 -16.85 28.60
C ASN A 62 -5.59 -17.84 29.50
N SER A 63 -5.57 -17.68 30.84
CA SER A 63 -6.40 -18.45 31.79
C SER A 63 -6.35 -19.98 31.61
N LEU A 64 -5.14 -20.52 31.44
CA LEU A 64 -4.89 -21.95 31.23
C LEU A 64 -5.59 -22.51 29.97
N ARG A 65 -5.80 -21.65 28.97
CA ARG A 65 -6.45 -21.97 27.69
C ARG A 65 -5.46 -21.83 26.53
N TRP A 66 -5.35 -22.87 25.70
CA TRP A 66 -4.63 -22.85 24.43
C TRP A 66 -5.63 -22.98 23.28
N GLU A 67 -5.42 -22.21 22.22
CA GLU A 67 -6.35 -22.21 21.08
C GLU A 67 -5.64 -22.32 19.75
N PHE A 68 -6.31 -22.99 18.81
CA PHE A 68 -5.97 -22.97 17.40
C PHE A 68 -7.21 -22.66 16.58
N ASN A 69 -7.40 -21.37 16.29
CA ASN A 69 -8.61 -20.83 15.67
C ASN A 69 -8.67 -20.96 14.13
N SER A 70 -7.64 -21.56 13.51
CA SER A 70 -7.67 -21.92 12.08
C SER A 70 -8.13 -23.36 11.88
N TYR A 71 -8.83 -23.65 10.77
CA TYR A 71 -9.07 -25.01 10.25
C TYR A 71 -7.73 -25.70 9.90
N GLY A 72 -6.92 -26.01 10.91
CA GLY A 72 -5.70 -26.78 10.79
C GLY A 72 -6.03 -28.25 10.85
N SER A 73 -5.30 -29.02 10.07
CA SER A 73 -5.39 -30.47 10.12
C SER A 73 -4.19 -31.01 10.90
N PHE A 74 -4.46 -31.79 11.95
CA PHE A 74 -3.43 -32.43 12.74
C PHE A 74 -3.52 -33.95 12.60
N THR A 75 -2.37 -34.61 12.49
CA THR A 75 -2.23 -36.07 12.52
C THR A 75 -2.12 -36.59 13.95
N ASN A 76 -1.60 -35.76 14.86
CA ASN A 76 -1.63 -35.95 16.29
C ASN A 76 -1.61 -34.60 17.00
N LEU A 77 -2.02 -34.62 18.27
CA LEU A 77 -1.84 -33.53 19.21
C LEU A 77 -0.95 -34.07 20.33
N LYS A 78 0.06 -33.32 20.74
CA LYS A 78 1.05 -33.66 21.75
C LYS A 78 1.11 -32.59 22.82
N ILE A 79 1.52 -32.99 24.01
CA ILE A 79 1.97 -32.09 25.08
C ILE A 79 3.48 -32.23 25.24
N SER A 80 4.17 -31.11 25.46
CA SER A 80 5.60 -31.04 25.78
C SER A 80 5.84 -30.08 26.93
N GLY A 81 6.84 -30.36 27.76
CA GLY A 81 7.16 -29.57 28.95
C GLY A 81 7.78 -30.41 30.05
N ASP A 82 8.14 -29.78 31.18
CA ASP A 82 8.71 -30.48 32.32
C ASP A 82 7.74 -31.59 32.81
N PRO A 83 8.18 -32.87 32.86
CA PRO A 83 7.38 -33.97 33.38
C PRO A 83 6.83 -33.73 34.80
N SER A 84 7.53 -32.95 35.63
CA SER A 84 7.09 -32.60 36.98
C SER A 84 5.83 -31.72 36.96
N LEU A 85 5.75 -30.78 36.01
CA LEU A 85 4.62 -29.88 35.81
C LEU A 85 3.45 -30.58 35.11
N ILE A 86 3.74 -31.41 34.11
CA ILE A 86 2.70 -32.20 33.43
C ILE A 86 1.97 -33.11 34.42
N LYS A 87 2.67 -33.66 35.43
CA LYS A 87 2.07 -34.48 36.50
C LYS A 87 1.16 -33.71 37.45
N LYS A 88 1.34 -32.39 37.61
CA LYS A 88 0.48 -31.53 38.43
C LYS A 88 -0.88 -31.27 37.79
N ILE A 89 -1.00 -31.43 36.46
CA ILE A 89 -2.27 -31.27 35.74
C ILE A 89 -3.30 -32.25 36.31
N SER A 90 -4.32 -31.72 36.98
CA SER A 90 -5.39 -32.51 37.59
C SER A 90 -6.43 -32.92 36.56
N ARG A 91 -6.70 -32.06 35.58
CA ARG A 91 -7.65 -32.32 34.49
C ARG A 91 -7.29 -31.50 33.25
N LEU A 92 -7.34 -32.18 32.09
CA LEU A 92 -7.11 -31.62 30.76
C LEU A 92 -8.38 -31.78 29.92
N GLU A 93 -8.95 -30.67 29.46
CA GLU A 93 -10.13 -30.68 28.57
C GLU A 93 -9.73 -30.23 27.18
N ILE A 94 -9.98 -31.05 26.17
CA ILE A 94 -9.71 -30.74 24.77
C ILE A 94 -11.05 -30.65 24.04
N PHE A 95 -11.35 -29.49 23.48
CA PHE A 95 -12.54 -29.24 22.68
C PHE A 95 -12.14 -29.24 21.21
N ILE A 96 -12.75 -30.12 20.42
CA ILE A 96 -12.60 -30.20 18.97
C ILE A 96 -13.98 -29.94 18.38
N GLY A 97 -14.18 -28.74 17.82
CA GLY A 97 -15.52 -28.28 17.44
C GLY A 97 -16.50 -28.35 18.63
N ASN A 98 -17.52 -29.20 18.52
CA ASN A 98 -18.54 -29.38 19.57
C ASN A 98 -18.26 -30.57 20.51
N VAL A 99 -17.19 -31.35 20.24
CA VAL A 99 -16.86 -32.55 21.01
C VAL A 99 -15.87 -32.21 22.11
N LYS A 100 -16.12 -32.68 23.33
CA LYS A 100 -15.28 -32.48 24.51
C LYS A 100 -14.61 -33.78 24.92
N TYR A 101 -13.29 -33.80 24.90
CA TYR A 101 -12.45 -34.86 25.45
C TYR A 101 -11.94 -34.43 26.82
N THR A 102 -12.15 -35.25 27.84
CA THR A 102 -11.64 -34.98 29.19
C THR A 102 -10.65 -36.07 29.57
N ILE A 103 -9.38 -35.70 29.72
CA ILE A 103 -8.32 -36.61 30.15
C ILE A 103 -8.09 -36.38 31.63
N ILE A 104 -8.42 -37.38 32.45
CA ILE A 104 -8.28 -37.37 33.92
C ILE A 104 -7.36 -38.54 34.30
N ASN A 105 -6.38 -38.28 35.17
CA ASN A 105 -5.43 -39.27 35.74
C ASN A 105 -4.44 -39.97 34.79
N GLU A 106 -4.56 -39.89 33.47
CA GLU A 106 -3.61 -40.55 32.53
C GLU A 106 -2.22 -39.87 32.39
N LEU A 107 -2.01 -38.72 33.04
CA LEU A 107 -0.74 -37.97 32.98
C LEU A 107 0.21 -38.31 34.14
N LYS A 108 -0.25 -39.02 35.18
CA LYS A 108 0.51 -39.24 36.43
C LYS A 108 1.61 -40.31 36.35
N THR A 109 1.62 -41.17 35.33
CA THR A 109 2.41 -42.41 35.34
C THR A 109 3.73 -42.39 34.53
N ARG A 110 4.35 -41.25 34.18
CA ARG A 110 5.44 -41.28 33.14
C ARG A 110 6.75 -40.50 33.35
N LYS A 111 7.75 -40.95 32.55
CA LYS A 111 9.19 -40.60 32.50
C LYS A 111 9.65 -39.85 31.21
N ASN A 112 8.81 -39.67 30.17
CA ASN A 112 9.21 -39.04 28.89
C ASN A 112 8.62 -37.63 28.71
N GLU A 113 9.30 -36.79 27.94
CA GLU A 113 8.98 -35.36 27.72
C GLU A 113 7.86 -35.08 26.70
N GLU A 114 7.46 -36.03 25.86
CA GLU A 114 6.35 -35.88 24.89
C GLU A 114 5.33 -37.03 24.96
N LYS A 115 4.02 -36.71 24.95
CA LYS A 115 2.91 -37.70 24.85
C LYS A 115 1.90 -37.25 23.80
N ASP A 116 1.47 -38.15 22.92
CA ASP A 116 0.31 -37.94 22.05
C ASP A 116 -0.97 -37.94 22.92
N LEU A 117 -1.72 -36.84 22.87
CA LEU A 117 -2.98 -36.64 23.58
C LEU A 117 -4.17 -37.26 22.83
N ILE A 118 -4.08 -37.36 21.50
CA ILE A 118 -5.12 -37.94 20.65
C ILE A 118 -4.45 -38.85 19.63
N GLN A 119 -4.61 -40.17 19.82
CA GLN A 119 -4.04 -41.19 18.93
C GLN A 119 -5.06 -41.80 17.96
N TYR A 120 -6.36 -41.70 18.26
CA TYR A 120 -7.42 -42.31 17.46
C TYR A 120 -8.31 -41.24 16.80
N ILE A 121 -8.85 -41.61 15.64
CA ILE A 121 -9.79 -40.81 14.86
C ILE A 121 -11.02 -40.53 15.74
N ASP A 122 -11.39 -39.27 15.88
CA ASP A 122 -12.72 -38.92 16.37
C ASP A 122 -13.76 -39.50 15.39
N PRO A 123 -14.59 -40.48 15.78
CA PRO A 123 -15.55 -41.10 14.87
C PRO A 123 -16.60 -40.11 14.34
N SER A 124 -16.71 -38.91 14.91
CA SER A 124 -17.58 -37.83 14.42
C SER A 124 -16.99 -37.01 13.24
N VAL A 125 -15.72 -37.22 12.88
CA VAL A 125 -15.09 -36.49 11.77
C VAL A 125 -15.44 -37.15 10.45
N SER A 126 -16.38 -36.56 9.72
CA SER A 126 -16.77 -37.07 8.40
C SER A 126 -15.64 -36.89 7.38
N LYS A 127 -15.50 -37.81 6.42
CA LYS A 127 -14.58 -37.64 5.27
C LYS A 127 -14.83 -36.33 4.53
N THR A 128 -16.08 -35.85 4.54
CA THR A 128 -16.49 -34.56 4.00
C THR A 128 -15.92 -33.36 4.78
N ASP A 129 -15.74 -33.45 6.09
CA ASP A 129 -15.13 -32.36 6.88
C ASP A 129 -13.62 -32.35 6.76
N ILE A 130 -12.99 -33.52 6.61
CA ILE A 130 -11.57 -33.63 6.21
C ILE A 130 -11.36 -33.03 4.81
N LEU A 131 -12.28 -33.31 3.88
CA LEU A 131 -12.24 -32.75 2.52
C LEU A 131 -12.51 -31.24 2.53
N LYS A 132 -13.45 -30.74 3.34
CA LYS A 132 -13.70 -29.29 3.52
C LYS A 132 -12.48 -28.61 4.14
N SER A 133 -11.85 -29.20 5.16
CA SER A 133 -10.60 -28.68 5.75
C SER A 133 -9.47 -28.67 4.71
N PHE A 134 -9.28 -29.78 3.97
CA PHE A 134 -8.35 -29.83 2.85
C PHE A 134 -8.66 -28.73 1.84
N LEU A 135 -9.91 -28.58 1.40
CA LEU A 135 -10.34 -27.58 0.44
C LEU A 135 -10.19 -26.17 1.00
N HIS A 136 -10.44 -25.91 2.29
CA HIS A 136 -10.27 -24.60 2.92
C HIS A 136 -8.78 -24.21 2.99
N TRP A 137 -7.90 -25.15 3.34
CA TRP A 137 -6.44 -25.00 3.23
C TRP A 137 -5.98 -24.85 1.77
N ASN A 138 -6.70 -25.48 0.86
CA ASN A 138 -6.37 -25.57 -0.55
C ASN A 138 -7.26 -24.72 -1.45
N ILE A 139 -7.96 -23.67 -0.99
CA ILE A 139 -8.62 -22.73 -1.93
C ILE A 139 -7.55 -22.11 -2.86
N ILE A 140 -6.32 -21.99 -2.37
CA ILE A 140 -5.13 -21.65 -3.16
C ILE A 140 -4.76 -22.78 -4.15
N ARG A 141 -4.90 -24.07 -3.79
CA ARG A 141 -4.70 -25.19 -4.75
C ARG A 141 -5.91 -25.50 -5.62
N LEU A 142 -7.12 -25.07 -5.27
CA LEU A 142 -8.32 -25.08 -6.11
C LEU A 142 -8.16 -24.04 -7.22
N LEU A 143 -7.45 -22.94 -6.96
CA LEU A 143 -6.91 -22.06 -7.99
C LEU A 143 -5.86 -22.78 -8.85
N PHE A 144 -4.99 -23.65 -8.30
CA PHE A 144 -4.12 -24.53 -9.10
C PHE A 144 -4.87 -25.58 -9.91
N ILE A 145 -5.97 -26.12 -9.41
CA ILE A 145 -6.81 -27.09 -10.12
C ILE A 145 -7.65 -26.37 -11.15
N ALA A 146 -8.19 -25.18 -10.87
CA ALA A 146 -8.94 -24.36 -11.82
C ALA A 146 -8.03 -23.81 -12.92
N VAL A 147 -6.83 -23.32 -12.59
CA VAL A 147 -5.80 -22.94 -13.56
C VAL A 147 -5.30 -24.17 -14.30
N GLY A 148 -5.04 -25.28 -13.60
CA GLY A 148 -4.61 -26.55 -14.18
C GLY A 148 -5.65 -27.15 -15.12
N THR A 149 -6.94 -27.14 -14.76
CA THR A 149 -8.08 -27.59 -15.58
C THR A 149 -8.43 -26.59 -16.66
N LEU A 150 -8.33 -25.27 -16.46
CA LEU A 150 -8.42 -24.28 -17.54
C LEU A 150 -7.28 -24.48 -18.55
N THR A 151 -6.07 -24.76 -18.07
CA THR A 151 -4.92 -25.09 -18.91
C THR A 151 -5.14 -26.44 -19.60
N LEU A 152 -5.72 -27.43 -18.91
CA LEU A 152 -6.04 -28.74 -19.48
C LEU A 152 -7.18 -28.67 -20.49
N ILE A 153 -8.23 -27.88 -20.25
CA ILE A 153 -9.37 -27.62 -21.15
C ILE A 153 -8.90 -26.80 -22.35
N PHE A 154 -8.00 -25.83 -22.15
CA PHE A 154 -7.34 -25.09 -23.23
C PHE A 154 -6.46 -26.01 -24.08
N LEU A 155 -5.69 -26.90 -23.45
CA LEU A 155 -4.88 -27.93 -24.12
C LEU A 155 -5.75 -29.02 -24.78
N PHE A 156 -6.89 -29.39 -24.19
CA PHE A 156 -7.84 -30.36 -24.75
C PHE A 156 -8.60 -29.76 -25.92
N ARG A 157 -9.00 -28.48 -25.87
CA ARG A 157 -9.54 -27.76 -27.04
C ARG A 157 -8.50 -27.64 -28.16
N LEU A 158 -7.22 -27.50 -27.82
CA LEU A 158 -6.11 -27.58 -28.79
C LEU A 158 -5.94 -29.01 -29.35
N ALA A 159 -6.09 -30.04 -28.51
CA ALA A 159 -5.84 -31.44 -28.86
C ALA A 159 -7.03 -32.15 -29.56
N ASN A 160 -8.27 -31.79 -29.24
CA ASN A 160 -9.48 -32.35 -29.89
C ASN A 160 -9.74 -31.70 -31.26
N ARG A 161 -9.03 -30.61 -31.55
CA ARG A 161 -8.80 -30.15 -32.92
C ARG A 161 -7.77 -31.00 -33.65
N LYS A 162 -7.42 -32.24 -33.30
CA LYS A 162 -6.41 -33.00 -34.06
C LYS A 162 -6.77 -33.23 -35.54
N LEU A 163 -8.05 -33.31 -35.91
CA LEU A 163 -8.47 -33.41 -37.32
C LEU A 163 -8.49 -32.04 -38.02
N ALA A 164 -9.03 -31.02 -37.34
CA ALA A 164 -9.02 -29.64 -37.83
C ALA A 164 -7.60 -29.10 -37.90
N PHE A 165 -6.76 -29.29 -36.88
CA PHE A 165 -5.33 -28.98 -36.83
C PHE A 165 -4.56 -29.82 -37.84
N ARG A 166 -4.85 -31.09 -38.13
CA ARG A 166 -4.21 -31.78 -39.26
C ARG A 166 -4.64 -31.19 -40.60
N ALA A 167 -5.90 -30.85 -40.80
CA ALA A 167 -6.36 -30.19 -42.03
C ALA A 167 -5.88 -28.73 -42.15
N THR A 168 -5.76 -28.02 -41.02
CA THR A 168 -5.28 -26.63 -40.91
C THR A 168 -3.77 -26.58 -40.91
N LEU A 169 -3.06 -27.62 -40.43
CA LEU A 169 -1.61 -27.80 -40.49
C LEU A 169 -1.22 -28.34 -41.85
N ILE A 170 -2.01 -29.19 -42.49
CA ILE A 170 -1.81 -29.54 -43.90
C ILE A 170 -2.08 -28.28 -44.70
N SER A 171 -3.23 -27.60 -44.57
CA SER A 171 -3.49 -26.30 -45.23
C SER A 171 -2.44 -25.24 -44.89
N LEU A 172 -1.95 -25.16 -43.64
CA LEU A 172 -0.86 -24.28 -43.24
C LEU A 172 0.42 -24.73 -43.91
N LEU A 173 0.76 -26.02 -43.93
CA LEU A 173 1.99 -26.55 -44.50
C LEU A 173 1.97 -26.45 -46.03
N THR A 174 0.82 -26.57 -46.69
CA THR A 174 0.64 -26.30 -48.12
C THR A 174 0.73 -24.81 -48.37
N SER A 175 0.13 -23.97 -47.52
CA SER A 175 0.29 -22.50 -47.54
C SER A 175 1.73 -22.07 -47.25
N PHE A 176 2.44 -22.77 -46.35
CA PHE A 176 3.80 -22.52 -45.87
C PHE A 176 4.81 -23.03 -46.90
N TYR A 177 4.54 -24.13 -47.59
CA TYR A 177 5.32 -24.61 -48.73
C TYR A 177 5.16 -23.66 -49.93
N LEU A 178 3.93 -23.22 -50.23
CA LEU A 178 3.66 -22.23 -51.27
C LEU A 178 4.26 -20.84 -50.91
N GLN A 179 4.31 -20.46 -49.62
CA GLN A 179 4.89 -19.19 -49.16
C GLN A 179 6.42 -19.21 -48.96
N ILE A 180 7.01 -20.38 -48.63
CA ILE A 180 8.45 -20.59 -48.70
C ILE A 180 8.92 -20.46 -50.14
N LYS A 181 8.14 -20.98 -51.10
CA LYS A 181 8.38 -20.76 -52.53
C LYS A 181 8.17 -19.30 -52.95
N SER A 182 7.38 -18.51 -52.21
CA SER A 182 7.12 -17.09 -52.48
C SER A 182 8.02 -16.11 -51.69
N GLY A 183 9.03 -16.60 -50.95
CA GLY A 183 10.08 -15.75 -50.38
C GLY A 183 9.65 -14.75 -49.28
N HIS A 184 8.63 -15.05 -48.48
CA HIS A 184 8.20 -14.14 -47.38
C HIS A 184 8.82 -14.51 -46.03
N SER A 185 10.00 -13.95 -45.74
CA SER A 185 10.79 -14.12 -44.50
C SER A 185 10.13 -13.56 -43.22
N ASN A 186 9.10 -12.72 -43.34
CA ASN A 186 8.49 -12.01 -42.21
C ASN A 186 7.52 -12.85 -41.34
N LEU A 187 6.95 -13.94 -41.87
CA LEU A 187 6.00 -14.77 -41.12
C LEU A 187 6.70 -15.75 -40.16
N ILE A 188 7.85 -16.28 -40.57
CA ILE A 188 8.66 -17.23 -39.80
C ILE A 188 9.26 -16.56 -38.56
N SER A 189 9.74 -15.32 -38.69
CA SER A 189 10.22 -14.53 -37.55
C SER A 189 9.08 -14.21 -36.56
N LEU A 190 7.90 -13.85 -37.07
CA LEU A 190 6.72 -13.55 -36.26
C LEU A 190 6.26 -14.77 -35.45
N LEU A 191 6.23 -15.96 -36.06
CA LEU A 191 5.87 -17.20 -35.38
C LEU A 191 6.92 -17.59 -34.33
N SER A 192 8.22 -17.51 -34.65
CA SER A 192 9.30 -17.72 -33.68
C SER A 192 9.16 -16.83 -32.44
N ASP A 193 8.84 -15.56 -32.64
CA ASP A 193 8.71 -14.59 -31.55
C ASP A 193 7.43 -14.81 -30.72
N LEU A 194 6.35 -15.25 -31.36
CA LEU A 194 5.11 -15.63 -30.66
C LEU A 194 5.32 -16.86 -29.76
N TYR A 195 6.03 -17.89 -30.26
CA TYR A 195 6.37 -19.08 -29.47
C TYR A 195 7.21 -18.71 -28.25
N LYS A 196 8.21 -17.83 -28.39
CA LYS A 196 9.01 -17.34 -27.26
C LYS A 196 8.17 -16.65 -26.19
N LEU A 197 7.21 -15.82 -26.58
CA LEU A 197 6.34 -15.11 -25.63
C LEU A 197 5.48 -16.09 -24.80
N VAL A 198 4.92 -17.13 -25.44
CA VAL A 198 4.11 -18.15 -24.75
C VAL A 198 4.96 -18.90 -23.71
N TYR A 199 6.19 -19.28 -24.05
CA TYR A 199 7.08 -19.94 -23.08
C TYR A 199 7.47 -19.04 -21.91
N ILE A 200 7.74 -17.75 -22.16
CA ILE A 200 8.04 -16.78 -21.10
C ILE A 200 6.82 -16.59 -20.19
N PHE A 201 5.63 -16.51 -20.77
CA PHE A 201 4.39 -16.44 -20.00
C PHE A 201 4.21 -17.67 -19.12
N LEU A 202 4.35 -18.88 -19.67
CA LEU A 202 4.29 -20.13 -18.91
C LEU A 202 5.36 -20.19 -17.80
N PHE A 203 6.58 -19.72 -18.09
CA PHE A 203 7.64 -19.59 -17.10
C PHE A 203 7.24 -18.67 -15.94
N CYS A 204 6.63 -17.51 -16.23
CA CYS A 204 6.11 -16.61 -15.19
C CYS A 204 5.04 -17.31 -14.32
N PHE A 205 4.14 -18.09 -14.94
CA PHE A 205 3.15 -18.88 -14.19
C PHE A 205 3.76 -19.97 -13.31
N ILE A 206 4.89 -20.56 -13.71
CA ILE A 206 5.64 -21.53 -12.90
C ILE A 206 6.35 -20.84 -11.72
N LEU A 207 6.80 -19.60 -11.88
CA LEU A 207 7.43 -18.86 -10.77
C LEU A 207 6.46 -18.58 -9.62
N ILE A 208 5.16 -18.42 -9.88
CA ILE A 208 4.14 -18.20 -8.83
C ILE A 208 4.12 -19.31 -7.77
N PRO A 209 3.90 -20.61 -8.10
CA PRO A 209 3.95 -21.69 -7.12
C PRO A 209 5.31 -21.79 -6.42
N VAL A 210 6.41 -21.57 -7.15
CA VAL A 210 7.75 -21.62 -6.58
C VAL A 210 7.90 -20.55 -5.49
N TYR A 211 7.49 -19.32 -5.77
CA TYR A 211 7.52 -18.24 -4.80
C TYR A 211 6.53 -18.46 -3.65
N ILE A 212 5.33 -18.98 -3.90
CA ILE A 212 4.38 -19.33 -2.83
C ILE A 212 5.01 -20.38 -1.91
N ALA A 213 5.54 -21.48 -2.46
CA ALA A 213 6.15 -22.55 -1.69
C ALA A 213 7.35 -22.07 -0.86
N TRP A 214 8.08 -21.06 -1.33
CA TRP A 214 9.24 -20.51 -0.63
C TRP A 214 8.88 -19.46 0.43
N PHE A 215 7.99 -18.52 0.11
CA PHE A 215 7.73 -17.34 0.95
C PHE A 215 6.56 -17.53 1.93
N PHE A 216 5.53 -18.31 1.59
CA PHE A 216 4.41 -18.52 2.52
C PHE A 216 4.83 -19.18 3.84
N PRO A 217 5.70 -20.22 3.85
CA PRO A 217 6.15 -20.83 5.10
C PRO A 217 6.99 -19.89 5.97
N LYS A 218 7.57 -18.84 5.38
CA LYS A 218 8.37 -17.83 6.10
C LYS A 218 7.51 -16.75 6.75
N THR A 219 6.20 -16.77 6.52
CA THR A 219 5.25 -15.77 7.01
C THR A 219 4.17 -16.43 7.86
N ASP A 220 4.13 -16.13 9.17
CA ASP A 220 2.97 -16.42 10.03
C ASP A 220 2.25 -15.10 10.33
N TYR A 221 1.35 -14.71 9.44
CA TYR A 221 0.57 -13.50 9.65
C TYR A 221 -0.50 -13.73 10.71
N PRO A 222 -0.59 -12.88 11.75
CA PRO A 222 -1.65 -13.01 12.75
C PRO A 222 -3.02 -12.76 12.11
N ASN A 223 -4.10 -13.23 12.74
CA ASN A 223 -5.47 -12.89 12.33
C ASN A 223 -6.05 -11.70 13.11
N ILE A 224 -5.18 -10.89 13.68
CA ILE A 224 -5.52 -9.69 14.44
C ILE A 224 -4.78 -8.48 13.90
N VAL A 225 -5.35 -7.30 14.12
CA VAL A 225 -4.75 -6.00 13.78
C VAL A 225 -4.41 -5.26 15.07
N GLU A 226 -3.19 -4.78 15.17
CA GLU A 226 -2.76 -3.91 16.29
C GLU A 226 -3.36 -2.51 16.11
N ILE A 227 -3.77 -1.89 17.21
CA ILE A 227 -4.35 -0.54 17.21
C ILE A 227 -3.20 0.48 17.23
N GLN A 228 -2.40 0.47 16.17
CA GLN A 228 -1.26 1.36 16.00
C GLN A 228 -1.09 1.71 14.52
N GLY A 229 -0.69 2.96 14.24
CA GLY A 229 -0.36 3.43 12.88
C GLY A 229 -1.56 3.47 11.92
N ASP A 230 -1.31 3.26 10.62
CA ASP A 230 -2.39 3.35 9.60
C ASP A 230 -3.25 2.08 9.51
N THR A 231 -2.74 0.94 10.00
CA THR A 231 -3.29 -0.40 9.75
C THR A 231 -4.72 -0.54 10.28
N TRP A 232 -4.98 -0.05 11.49
CA TRP A 232 -6.30 -0.13 12.11
C TRP A 232 -7.34 0.76 11.42
N TYR A 233 -6.94 1.94 10.91
CA TYR A 233 -7.83 2.79 10.10
C TYR A 233 -8.27 2.09 8.82
N TYR A 234 -7.34 1.43 8.12
CA TYR A 234 -7.70 0.66 6.92
C TYR A 234 -8.59 -0.53 7.26
N GLN A 235 -8.31 -1.20 8.38
CA GLN A 235 -9.12 -2.31 8.86
C GLN A 235 -10.58 -1.91 9.07
N ILE A 236 -10.84 -0.82 9.82
CA ILE A 236 -12.18 -0.31 10.06
C ILE A 236 -12.91 -0.02 8.76
N ARG A 237 -12.26 0.71 7.86
CA ARG A 237 -12.86 1.11 6.57
C ARG A 237 -13.18 -0.12 5.70
N GLY A 238 -12.27 -1.08 5.61
CA GLY A 238 -12.48 -2.32 4.86
C GLY A 238 -13.66 -3.13 5.40
N VAL A 239 -13.74 -3.29 6.73
CA VAL A 239 -14.84 -4.02 7.39
C VAL A 239 -16.17 -3.29 7.21
N ASN A 240 -16.21 -1.99 7.44
CA ASN A 240 -17.44 -1.21 7.29
C ASN A 240 -18.00 -1.26 5.87
N LEU A 241 -17.14 -1.12 4.87
CA LEU A 241 -17.52 -1.25 3.47
C LEU A 241 -18.01 -2.67 3.15
N ALA A 242 -17.37 -3.71 3.68
CA ALA A 242 -17.81 -5.10 3.49
C ALA A 242 -19.23 -5.33 4.03
N TYR A 243 -19.60 -4.66 5.12
CA TYR A 243 -20.94 -4.72 5.74
C TYR A 243 -21.92 -3.63 5.24
N GLY A 244 -21.55 -2.83 4.23
CA GLY A 244 -22.44 -1.79 3.69
C GLY A 244 -22.69 -0.61 4.63
N LYS A 245 -21.82 -0.39 5.62
CA LYS A 245 -21.94 0.68 6.62
C LYS A 245 -21.19 1.97 6.24
N GLY A 246 -20.73 2.07 4.99
CA GLY A 246 -19.95 3.20 4.49
C GLY A 246 -18.53 3.23 5.09
N LEU A 247 -17.88 4.39 5.07
CA LEU A 247 -16.50 4.56 5.54
C LEU A 247 -16.38 4.95 7.02
N ARG A 248 -17.51 5.16 7.72
CA ARG A 248 -17.56 5.96 8.96
C ARG A 248 -18.06 5.24 10.20
N ASN A 249 -18.72 4.11 10.04
CA ASN A 249 -19.45 3.52 11.15
C ASN A 249 -18.49 2.77 12.10
N THR A 250 -18.50 3.05 13.40
CA THR A 250 -17.62 2.37 14.37
C THR A 250 -18.36 1.41 15.28
N THR A 251 -19.66 1.19 15.06
CA THR A 251 -20.53 0.39 15.94
C THR A 251 -20.25 -1.12 15.94
N PHE A 252 -19.22 -1.60 15.23
CA PHE A 252 -18.91 -3.04 15.07
C PHE A 252 -17.53 -3.41 15.62
N PHE A 253 -17.19 -2.89 16.80
CA PHE A 253 -15.85 -3.08 17.40
C PHE A 253 -15.39 -4.54 17.40
N GLU A 254 -16.28 -5.45 17.81
CA GLU A 254 -16.03 -6.89 17.88
C GLU A 254 -15.68 -7.53 16.52
N LYS A 255 -16.16 -6.94 15.41
CA LYS A 255 -15.93 -7.47 14.07
C LYS A 255 -14.62 -6.98 13.44
N TYR A 256 -13.93 -6.01 14.03
CA TYR A 256 -12.69 -5.47 13.44
C TYR A 256 -11.46 -6.38 13.64
N ALA A 257 -11.57 -7.42 14.47
CA ALA A 257 -10.47 -8.35 14.77
C ALA A 257 -9.22 -7.62 15.31
N PHE A 258 -9.41 -6.71 16.26
CA PHE A 258 -8.30 -6.00 16.90
C PHE A 258 -7.62 -6.84 18.00
N SER A 259 -6.33 -6.60 18.20
CA SER A 259 -5.59 -7.15 19.35
C SER A 259 -6.12 -6.55 20.65
N HIS A 260 -6.31 -7.39 21.67
CA HIS A 260 -6.71 -6.95 23.02
C HIS A 260 -5.50 -6.65 23.92
N THR A 261 -4.29 -7.03 23.52
CA THR A 261 -3.08 -7.02 24.38
C THR A 261 -2.31 -5.71 24.39
N ASP A 262 -2.41 -4.91 23.32
CA ASP A 262 -1.58 -3.72 23.11
C ASP A 262 -2.40 -2.44 23.00
N ILE A 263 -3.42 -2.32 23.86
CA ILE A 263 -4.20 -1.10 24.00
C ILE A 263 -3.36 -0.11 24.82
N HIS A 264 -2.53 0.69 24.15
CA HIS A 264 -2.01 1.90 24.77
C HIS A 264 -3.20 2.80 25.12
N LYS A 265 -3.58 2.83 26.40
CA LYS A 265 -4.70 3.61 26.95
C LYS A 265 -4.59 5.13 26.71
N SER A 266 -3.46 5.62 26.21
CA SER A 266 -3.29 7.04 25.94
C SER A 266 -4.00 7.44 24.64
N THR A 267 -5.25 7.91 24.80
CA THR A 267 -6.03 8.79 23.92
C THR A 267 -6.92 8.17 22.83
N GLU A 268 -6.43 7.63 21.71
CA GLU A 268 -7.33 7.35 20.56
C GLU A 268 -8.30 6.17 20.74
N TYR A 269 -7.97 5.19 21.59
CA TYR A 269 -8.81 4.00 21.82
C TYR A 269 -10.09 4.29 22.63
N GLU A 270 -10.00 5.09 23.70
CA GLU A 270 -11.14 5.44 24.54
C GLU A 270 -12.12 6.34 23.76
N TYR A 271 -11.62 7.32 23.00
CA TYR A 271 -12.45 8.11 22.08
C TYR A 271 -13.15 7.28 21.00
N PHE A 272 -12.57 6.13 20.60
CA PHE A 272 -13.16 5.24 19.61
C PHE A 272 -14.26 4.35 20.20
N LYS A 273 -14.04 3.84 21.42
CA LYS A 273 -14.98 2.96 22.12
C LYS A 273 -16.30 3.65 22.43
N ASP A 274 -16.24 4.95 22.74
CA ASP A 274 -17.43 5.74 23.07
C ASP A 274 -18.19 6.23 21.83
N GLY A 275 -17.71 5.93 20.61
CA GLY A 275 -18.42 6.20 19.36
C GLY A 275 -18.53 7.68 18.96
N GLU A 276 -18.02 8.62 19.77
CA GLU A 276 -18.39 10.02 19.63
C GLU A 276 -17.38 10.95 18.95
N ASN A 277 -16.09 10.62 18.80
CA ASN A 277 -15.10 11.63 18.38
C ASN A 277 -13.99 11.12 17.45
N ILE A 278 -14.35 10.55 16.29
CA ILE A 278 -13.36 10.47 15.20
C ILE A 278 -13.50 11.70 14.33
N ASP A 279 -12.46 12.53 14.33
CA ASP A 279 -12.32 13.66 13.41
C ASP A 279 -12.72 13.22 11.98
N PRO A 280 -13.82 13.75 11.42
CA PRO A 280 -14.30 13.38 10.10
C PRO A 280 -13.26 13.64 9.00
N LEU A 281 -12.31 14.55 9.23
CA LEU A 281 -11.20 14.84 8.33
C LEU A 281 -10.12 13.74 8.36
N LYS A 282 -9.88 13.11 9.52
CA LYS A 282 -9.03 11.90 9.61
C LYS A 282 -9.66 10.69 8.89
N GLN A 283 -10.96 10.73 8.59
CA GLN A 283 -11.68 9.66 7.88
C GLN A 283 -11.56 9.74 6.36
N LEU A 284 -11.11 10.86 5.80
CA LEU A 284 -10.94 11.02 4.38
C LEU A 284 -9.66 10.29 3.94
N CYS A 285 -9.78 9.37 2.97
CA CYS A 285 -8.63 8.74 2.35
C CYS A 285 -8.96 8.34 0.92
N PRO A 286 -7.95 8.06 0.09
CA PRO A 286 -8.20 7.45 -1.20
C PRO A 286 -8.95 6.11 -1.04
N PRO A 287 -10.00 5.84 -1.84
CA PRO A 287 -10.98 4.79 -1.55
C PRO A 287 -10.57 3.39 -2.01
N VAL A 288 -9.61 3.28 -2.93
CA VAL A 288 -9.39 2.03 -3.65
C VAL A 288 -8.86 0.93 -2.73
N TYR A 289 -7.99 1.27 -1.77
CA TYR A 289 -7.49 0.26 -0.82
C TYR A 289 -8.56 -0.22 0.17
N PRO A 290 -9.37 0.66 0.80
CA PRO A 290 -10.56 0.22 1.52
C PRO A 290 -11.50 -0.66 0.71
N ILE A 291 -11.75 -0.33 -0.56
CA ILE A 291 -12.59 -1.15 -1.46
C ILE A 291 -11.93 -2.53 -1.69
N PHE A 292 -10.61 -2.57 -1.90
CA PHE A 292 -9.87 -3.82 -2.01
C PHE A 292 -10.05 -4.70 -0.76
N LEU A 293 -9.86 -4.15 0.44
CA LEU A 293 -10.08 -4.88 1.70
C LEU A 293 -11.53 -5.34 1.84
N ALA A 294 -12.50 -4.50 1.47
CA ALA A 294 -13.91 -4.84 1.51
C ALA A 294 -14.26 -6.03 0.61
N ILE A 295 -13.69 -6.10 -0.59
CA ILE A 295 -13.85 -7.24 -1.50
C ILE A 295 -13.29 -8.51 -0.88
N VAL A 296 -12.11 -8.44 -0.27
CA VAL A 296 -11.50 -9.57 0.45
C VAL A 296 -12.40 -10.04 1.58
N TYR A 297 -12.85 -9.13 2.44
CA TYR A 297 -13.66 -9.47 3.61
C TYR A 297 -15.06 -9.94 3.25
N LYS A 298 -15.65 -9.44 2.17
CA LYS A 298 -16.93 -9.93 1.65
C LYS A 298 -16.80 -11.35 1.09
N THR A 299 -15.65 -11.70 0.54
CA THR A 299 -15.41 -13.03 -0.07
C THR A 299 -15.01 -14.08 0.96
N PHE A 300 -14.17 -13.73 1.94
CA PHE A 300 -13.54 -14.68 2.86
C PHE A 300 -13.95 -14.51 4.33
N GLY A 301 -14.84 -13.55 4.63
CA GLY A 301 -15.09 -13.09 5.99
C GLY A 301 -14.00 -12.13 6.48
N VAL A 302 -14.25 -11.45 7.61
CA VAL A 302 -13.28 -10.53 8.20
C VAL A 302 -12.10 -11.32 8.77
N SER A 303 -11.02 -11.37 7.99
CA SER A 303 -9.80 -12.11 8.33
C SER A 303 -8.58 -11.32 7.88
N PRO A 304 -7.99 -10.49 8.77
CA PRO A 304 -6.73 -9.78 8.50
C PRO A 304 -5.63 -10.69 7.97
N ARG A 305 -5.58 -11.95 8.44
CA ARG A 305 -4.61 -12.95 7.96
C ARG A 305 -4.75 -13.19 6.45
N ILE A 306 -5.99 -13.38 5.97
CA ILE A 306 -6.25 -13.62 4.54
C ILE A 306 -5.90 -12.38 3.71
N ALA A 307 -6.25 -11.18 4.18
CA ALA A 307 -5.90 -9.95 3.49
C ALA A 307 -4.37 -9.79 3.32
N ARG A 308 -3.58 -10.08 4.37
CA ARG A 308 -2.11 -10.10 4.32
C ARG A 308 -1.56 -11.12 3.32
N TYR A 309 -2.12 -12.34 3.28
CA TYR A 309 -1.72 -13.33 2.27
C TYR A 309 -2.09 -12.92 0.84
N ILE A 310 -3.22 -12.24 0.63
CA ILE A 310 -3.58 -11.70 -0.69
C ILE A 310 -2.62 -10.58 -1.08
N GLN A 311 -2.24 -9.69 -0.17
CA GLN A 311 -1.20 -8.68 -0.41
C GLN A 311 0.14 -9.33 -0.80
N LEU A 312 0.54 -10.40 -0.11
CA LEU A 312 1.74 -11.16 -0.48
C LEU A 312 1.61 -11.78 -1.87
N LEU A 313 0.44 -12.32 -2.21
CA LEU A 313 0.17 -12.87 -3.54
C LEU A 313 0.28 -11.81 -4.65
N LEU A 314 -0.16 -10.56 -4.39
CA LEU A 314 0.03 -9.44 -5.30
C LEU A 314 1.53 -9.16 -5.54
N LEU A 315 2.35 -9.17 -4.49
CA LEU A 315 3.81 -8.99 -4.61
C LEU A 315 4.47 -10.15 -5.36
N ILE A 316 4.06 -11.40 -5.09
CA ILE A 316 4.51 -12.59 -5.82
C ILE A 316 4.17 -12.48 -7.31
N PHE A 317 2.98 -11.99 -7.63
CA PHE A 317 2.57 -11.80 -9.02
C PHE A 317 3.48 -10.81 -9.75
N VAL A 318 3.78 -9.66 -9.11
CA VAL A 318 4.74 -8.68 -9.67
C VAL A 318 6.10 -9.34 -9.89
N ALA A 319 6.64 -10.02 -8.87
CA ALA A 319 7.93 -10.71 -8.95
C ALA A 319 7.98 -11.76 -10.08
N ALA A 320 6.92 -12.56 -10.21
CA ALA A 320 6.85 -13.66 -11.17
C ALA A 320 6.72 -13.18 -12.62
N PHE A 321 6.11 -12.01 -12.86
CA PHE A 321 5.91 -11.45 -14.20
C PHE A 321 6.98 -10.43 -14.62
N LEU A 322 7.94 -10.09 -13.76
CA LEU A 322 9.09 -9.27 -14.16
C LEU A 322 9.92 -9.85 -15.32
N PRO A 323 10.11 -11.18 -15.48
CA PRO A 323 10.74 -11.74 -16.68
C PRO A 323 10.01 -11.39 -17.98
N LEU A 324 8.66 -11.44 -17.96
CA LEU A 324 7.85 -11.04 -19.09
C LEU A 324 7.99 -9.54 -19.37
N PHE A 325 7.91 -8.71 -18.32
CA PHE A 325 8.07 -7.27 -18.46
C PHE A 325 9.46 -6.92 -19.01
N GLY A 326 10.52 -7.51 -18.45
CA GLY A 326 11.88 -7.38 -18.95
C GLY A 326 12.00 -7.83 -20.40
N HIS A 327 11.34 -8.91 -20.83
CA HIS A 327 11.30 -9.32 -22.24
C HIS A 327 10.65 -8.28 -23.15
N CYS A 328 9.57 -7.65 -22.70
CA CYS A 328 8.92 -6.58 -23.44
C CYS A 328 9.87 -5.39 -23.68
N LEU A 329 10.73 -5.07 -22.70
CA LEU A 329 11.68 -3.97 -22.79
C LEU A 329 12.95 -4.34 -23.58
N TRP A 330 13.59 -5.45 -23.23
CA TRP A 330 14.95 -5.81 -23.64
C TRP A 330 15.08 -7.26 -24.16
N LYS A 331 13.99 -7.84 -24.66
CA LYS A 331 13.95 -9.15 -25.33
C LYS A 331 14.59 -10.26 -24.49
N GLY A 332 15.44 -11.12 -25.07
CA GLY A 332 15.98 -12.30 -24.39
C GLY A 332 16.73 -11.96 -23.11
N LYS A 333 17.61 -10.95 -23.14
CA LYS A 333 18.36 -10.46 -21.97
C LYS A 333 17.43 -10.01 -20.85
N GLY A 334 16.35 -9.34 -21.22
CA GLY A 334 15.33 -8.87 -20.28
C GLY A 334 14.63 -9.98 -19.49
N VAL A 335 14.54 -11.20 -20.01
CA VAL A 335 13.97 -12.35 -19.27
C VAL A 335 14.84 -12.68 -18.06
N LEU A 336 16.16 -12.79 -18.26
CA LEU A 336 17.11 -13.11 -17.18
C LEU A 336 17.13 -11.99 -16.14
N ILE A 337 17.26 -10.73 -16.60
CA ILE A 337 17.27 -9.56 -15.74
C ILE A 337 15.98 -9.48 -14.92
N GLY A 338 14.83 -9.67 -15.55
CA GLY A 338 13.53 -9.67 -14.88
C GLY A 338 13.37 -10.80 -13.87
N THR A 339 13.95 -11.97 -14.12
CA THR A 339 13.93 -13.11 -13.18
C THR A 339 14.72 -12.78 -11.92
N VAL A 340 15.95 -12.30 -12.09
CA VAL A 340 16.82 -11.91 -10.97
C VAL A 340 16.23 -10.71 -10.22
N ALA A 341 15.68 -9.72 -10.93
CA ALA A 341 15.01 -8.57 -10.34
C ALA A 341 13.80 -8.99 -9.49
N GLY A 342 12.97 -9.92 -9.98
CA GLY A 342 11.81 -10.42 -9.26
C GLY A 342 12.18 -11.13 -7.96
N LEU A 343 13.26 -11.92 -7.98
CA LEU A 343 13.77 -12.58 -6.79
C LEU A 343 14.24 -11.57 -5.73
N PHE A 344 15.10 -10.61 -6.10
CA PHE A 344 15.59 -9.58 -5.18
C PHE A 344 14.47 -8.70 -4.62
N PHE A 345 13.53 -8.30 -5.49
CA PHE A 345 12.35 -7.54 -5.09
C PHE A 345 11.54 -8.29 -4.03
N LEU A 346 11.23 -9.56 -4.27
CA LEU A 346 10.40 -10.33 -3.35
C LEU A 346 11.10 -10.58 -2.02
N PHE A 347 12.41 -10.86 -2.02
CA PHE A 347 13.20 -10.98 -0.79
C PHE A 347 13.15 -9.72 0.09
N LYS A 348 13.09 -8.54 -0.53
CA LYS A 348 13.05 -7.28 0.21
C LYS A 348 11.63 -6.87 0.63
N GLN A 349 10.60 -7.21 -0.17
CA GLN A 349 9.22 -6.74 0.08
C GLN A 349 8.28 -7.75 0.73
N TYR A 350 8.61 -9.05 0.83
CA TYR A 350 7.62 -10.04 1.29
C TYR A 350 7.07 -9.74 2.70
N THR A 351 7.89 -9.20 3.61
CA THR A 351 7.49 -8.86 4.98
C THR A 351 6.51 -7.69 5.03
N GLN A 352 6.56 -6.79 4.05
CA GLN A 352 5.69 -5.61 3.95
C GLN A 352 4.21 -6.01 3.78
N ALA A 353 3.93 -7.19 3.23
CA ALA A 353 2.57 -7.71 3.14
C ALA A 353 1.97 -8.09 4.51
N GLY A 354 2.77 -8.15 5.57
CA GLY A 354 2.29 -8.35 6.94
C GLY A 354 1.56 -7.14 7.52
N GLU A 355 1.72 -5.97 6.93
CA GLU A 355 0.99 -4.77 7.33
C GLU A 355 -0.20 -4.56 6.37
N LEU A 356 -1.42 -4.37 6.91
CA LEU A 356 -2.60 -4.03 6.10
C LEU A 356 -2.48 -2.58 5.62
N MET A 357 -1.72 -2.40 4.55
CA MET A 357 -1.40 -1.09 4.00
C MET A 357 -1.45 -1.04 2.46
N THR A 358 -1.52 0.20 1.96
CA THR A 358 -1.73 0.53 0.54
C THR A 358 -0.59 0.08 -0.37
N GLU A 359 0.63 -0.08 0.15
CA GLU A 359 1.85 -0.28 -0.62
C GLU A 359 1.79 -1.50 -1.53
N SER A 360 1.36 -2.67 -1.03
CA SER A 360 1.34 -3.90 -1.84
C SER A 360 0.38 -3.79 -3.03
N LEU A 361 -0.78 -3.16 -2.82
CA LEU A 361 -1.76 -2.89 -3.88
C LEU A 361 -1.22 -1.85 -4.87
N GLN A 362 -0.58 -0.79 -4.38
CA GLN A 362 0.02 0.23 -5.22
C GLN A 362 1.13 -0.35 -6.11
N ILE A 363 2.01 -1.18 -5.57
CA ILE A 363 3.09 -1.84 -6.34
C ILE A 363 2.50 -2.65 -7.49
N PHE A 364 1.48 -3.45 -7.20
CA PHE A 364 0.79 -4.26 -8.20
C PHE A 364 0.12 -3.41 -9.28
N LEU A 365 -0.59 -2.34 -8.90
CA LEU A 365 -1.26 -1.46 -9.86
C LEU A 365 -0.29 -0.63 -10.69
N ILE A 366 0.85 -0.22 -10.13
CA ILE A 366 1.94 0.42 -10.89
C ILE A 366 2.53 -0.57 -11.89
N PHE A 367 2.73 -1.81 -11.50
CA PHE A 367 3.21 -2.85 -12.41
C PHE A 367 2.26 -3.07 -13.60
N ILE A 368 0.95 -3.13 -13.37
CA ILE A 368 -0.04 -3.18 -14.46
C ILE A 368 0.03 -1.90 -15.31
N LEU A 369 0.19 -0.74 -14.68
CA LEU A 369 0.28 0.55 -15.37
C LEU A 369 1.50 0.62 -16.30
N LEU A 370 2.63 0.03 -15.91
CA LEU A 370 3.81 -0.07 -16.77
C LEU A 370 3.55 -0.93 -18.01
N PHE A 371 2.87 -2.07 -17.87
CA PHE A 371 2.44 -2.86 -19.02
C PHE A 371 1.46 -2.08 -19.90
N ALA A 372 0.51 -1.37 -19.31
CA ALA A 372 -0.43 -0.53 -20.04
C ALA A 372 0.29 0.55 -20.86
N PHE A 373 1.29 1.23 -20.28
CA PHE A 373 2.14 2.18 -21.00
C PHE A 373 2.94 1.51 -22.12
N TYR A 374 3.51 0.33 -21.88
CA TYR A 374 4.21 -0.43 -22.92
C TYR A 374 3.30 -0.73 -24.11
N PHE A 375 2.10 -1.28 -23.87
CA PHE A 375 1.16 -1.62 -24.94
C PHE A 375 0.59 -0.39 -25.65
N TYR A 376 0.30 0.68 -24.91
CA TYR A 376 -0.13 1.96 -25.49
C TYR A 376 0.93 2.52 -26.44
N ASN A 377 2.21 2.49 -26.04
CA ASN A 377 3.31 2.96 -26.88
C ASN A 377 3.49 2.11 -28.15
N LYS A 378 3.16 0.82 -28.11
CA LYS A 378 3.19 -0.06 -29.29
C LYS A 378 1.97 0.11 -30.21
N ARG A 379 0.79 0.32 -29.63
CA ARG A 379 -0.47 0.45 -30.37
C ARG A 379 -1.33 1.54 -29.74
N LYS A 380 -1.18 2.77 -30.24
CA LYS A 380 -1.99 3.92 -29.84
C LYS A 380 -3.44 3.72 -30.33
N SER A 381 -4.30 3.21 -29.48
CA SER A 381 -5.75 3.05 -29.74
C SER A 381 -6.59 3.81 -28.72
N PHE A 382 -7.84 4.12 -29.06
CA PHE A 382 -8.78 4.74 -28.12
C PHE A 382 -8.95 3.92 -26.84
N LEU A 383 -9.12 2.59 -26.99
CA LEU A 383 -9.29 1.68 -25.87
C LEU A 383 -8.06 1.68 -24.94
N THR A 384 -6.86 1.54 -25.50
CA THR A 384 -5.61 1.59 -24.71
C THR A 384 -5.43 2.94 -24.02
N SER A 385 -5.86 4.04 -24.66
CA SER A 385 -5.75 5.38 -24.09
C SER A 385 -6.69 5.58 -22.91
N ALA A 386 -7.96 5.20 -23.07
CA ALA A 386 -8.94 5.23 -21.99
C ALA A 386 -8.51 4.33 -20.82
N PHE A 387 -8.03 3.12 -21.13
CA PHE A 387 -7.54 2.19 -20.11
C PHE A 387 -6.37 2.75 -19.30
N VAL A 388 -5.37 3.36 -19.95
CA VAL A 388 -4.25 4.03 -19.26
C VAL A 388 -4.75 5.19 -18.39
N GLY A 389 -5.69 6.00 -18.88
CA GLY A 389 -6.27 7.11 -18.12
C GLY A 389 -7.01 6.66 -16.86
N VAL A 390 -7.86 5.64 -16.99
CA VAL A 390 -8.57 5.01 -15.86
C VAL A 390 -7.58 4.41 -14.87
N LEU A 391 -6.56 3.70 -15.35
CA LEU A 391 -5.58 3.04 -14.50
C LEU A 391 -4.69 4.04 -13.75
N LEU A 392 -4.34 5.17 -14.37
CA LEU A 392 -3.67 6.29 -13.69
C LEU A 392 -4.53 6.84 -12.56
N ALA A 393 -5.83 7.04 -12.81
CA ALA A 393 -6.75 7.54 -11.79
C ALA A 393 -6.92 6.55 -10.63
N ILE A 394 -7.09 5.26 -10.93
CA ILE A 394 -7.17 4.21 -9.91
C ILE A 394 -5.90 4.19 -9.06
N ASN A 395 -4.72 4.21 -9.69
CA ASN A 395 -3.45 4.23 -8.97
C ASN A 395 -3.34 5.48 -8.07
N LEU A 396 -3.84 6.65 -8.50
CA LEU A 396 -3.84 7.88 -7.72
C LEU A 396 -4.81 7.78 -6.52
N LEU A 397 -5.94 7.11 -6.73
CA LEU A 397 -6.98 6.85 -5.74
C LEU A 397 -6.68 5.67 -4.80
N VAL A 398 -5.54 5.00 -4.96
CA VAL A 398 -4.97 4.09 -3.94
C VAL A 398 -4.10 4.90 -2.98
N LYS A 399 -3.17 5.68 -3.56
CA LYS A 399 -2.30 6.60 -2.84
C LYS A 399 -1.86 7.70 -3.80
N GLY A 400 -1.98 8.98 -3.43
CA GLY A 400 -1.62 10.10 -4.31
C GLY A 400 -0.12 10.32 -4.52
N ILE A 401 0.71 9.33 -4.22
CA ILE A 401 2.15 9.40 -4.42
C ILE A 401 2.57 9.39 -5.89
N ILE A 402 1.65 9.16 -6.84
CA ILE A 402 1.95 9.17 -8.27
C ILE A 402 1.52 10.45 -8.98
N ILE A 403 1.22 11.50 -8.22
CA ILE A 403 0.57 12.71 -8.72
C ILE A 403 1.32 13.38 -9.88
N PHE A 404 2.64 13.22 -9.97
CA PHE A 404 3.45 13.80 -11.06
C PHE A 404 3.48 12.94 -12.32
N ILE A 405 3.11 11.66 -12.25
CA ILE A 405 3.18 10.75 -13.40
C ILE A 405 2.26 11.20 -14.53
N PRO A 406 0.96 11.52 -14.30
CA PRO A 406 0.13 12.09 -15.36
C PRO A 406 0.78 13.33 -15.97
N LEU A 407 1.30 14.23 -15.14
CA LEU A 407 1.90 15.50 -15.54
C LEU A 407 3.12 15.31 -16.45
N PHE A 408 4.08 14.46 -16.05
CA PHE A 408 5.24 14.11 -16.87
C PHE A 408 4.85 13.39 -18.15
N TYR A 409 3.86 12.51 -18.07
CA TYR A 409 3.38 11.78 -19.23
C TYR A 409 2.75 12.73 -20.26
N PHE A 410 1.97 13.72 -19.81
CA PHE A 410 1.44 14.77 -20.66
C PHE A 410 2.55 15.57 -21.34
N PHE A 411 3.56 16.05 -20.60
CA PHE A 411 4.68 16.79 -21.19
C PHE A 411 5.47 15.96 -22.21
N TYR A 412 5.76 14.70 -21.89
CA TYR A 412 6.45 13.80 -22.81
C TYR A 412 5.70 13.60 -24.11
N LEU A 413 4.40 13.41 -24.00
CA LEU A 413 3.54 13.26 -25.16
C LEU A 413 3.59 14.51 -26.05
N PHE A 414 3.77 15.73 -25.54
CA PHE A 414 3.90 16.94 -26.36
C PHE A 414 5.25 17.06 -27.08
N ARG A 415 6.29 16.38 -26.59
CA ARG A 415 7.66 16.48 -27.12
C ARG A 415 7.93 15.58 -28.33
N ASN A 416 7.29 14.42 -28.37
CA ASN A 416 7.54 13.39 -29.37
C ASN A 416 6.31 13.23 -30.29
N ASP A 417 6.40 13.67 -31.55
CA ASP A 417 6.07 12.87 -32.75
C ASP A 417 5.50 13.69 -33.93
N ASN A 418 6.07 13.46 -35.13
CA ASN A 418 5.57 13.85 -36.47
C ASN A 418 4.32 13.03 -36.92
N TYR A 419 3.42 12.69 -36.01
CA TYR A 419 2.21 11.92 -36.34
C TYR A 419 1.09 12.81 -36.89
N ARG A 420 0.12 12.22 -37.62
CA ARG A 420 -1.14 12.90 -38.00
C ARG A 420 -1.79 13.48 -36.75
N LEU A 421 -1.66 14.80 -36.61
CA LEU A 421 -1.96 15.59 -35.43
C LEU A 421 -3.36 15.29 -34.84
N SER A 422 -4.35 15.00 -35.69
CA SER A 422 -5.74 14.78 -35.29
C SER A 422 -5.98 13.50 -34.47
N ILE A 423 -5.48 12.33 -34.90
CA ILE A 423 -5.65 11.06 -34.16
C ILE A 423 -4.84 11.10 -32.86
N PHE A 424 -3.67 11.72 -32.93
CA PHE A 424 -2.77 11.88 -31.80
C PHE A 424 -3.39 12.73 -30.69
N ILE A 425 -3.95 13.90 -31.03
CA ILE A 425 -4.64 14.77 -30.07
C ILE A 425 -5.83 14.03 -29.44
N ARG A 426 -6.66 13.34 -30.24
CA ARG A 426 -7.86 12.65 -29.75
C ARG A 426 -7.55 11.56 -28.72
N THR A 427 -6.53 10.73 -28.96
CA THR A 427 -6.17 9.68 -28.00
C THR A 427 -5.67 10.25 -26.68
N LYS A 428 -4.84 11.31 -26.69
CA LYS A 428 -4.37 11.97 -25.46
C LYS A 428 -5.49 12.62 -24.65
N TRP A 429 -6.40 13.33 -25.32
CA TRP A 429 -7.56 13.91 -24.66
C TRP A 429 -8.43 12.83 -24.04
N LEU A 430 -8.64 11.70 -24.73
CA LEU A 430 -9.42 10.60 -24.16
C LEU A 430 -8.80 10.05 -22.88
N MET A 431 -7.48 9.91 -22.82
CA MET A 431 -6.78 9.49 -21.61
C MET A 431 -6.94 10.52 -20.48
N LEU A 432 -6.79 11.81 -20.77
CA LEU A 432 -7.00 12.88 -19.79
C LEU A 432 -8.44 12.93 -19.28
N ILE A 433 -9.41 12.88 -20.19
CA ILE A 433 -10.84 12.88 -19.85
C ILE A 433 -11.17 11.67 -18.98
N SER A 434 -10.68 10.48 -19.36
CA SER A 434 -10.90 9.26 -18.57
C SER A 434 -10.28 9.36 -17.17
N PHE A 435 -9.07 9.93 -17.07
CA PHE A 435 -8.40 10.18 -15.80
C PHE A 435 -9.19 11.17 -14.93
N VAL A 436 -9.52 12.34 -15.48
CA VAL A 436 -10.26 13.40 -14.76
C VAL A 436 -11.63 12.90 -14.35
N PHE A 437 -12.33 12.15 -15.20
CA PHE A 437 -13.64 11.58 -14.89
C PHE A 437 -13.59 10.64 -13.68
N VAL A 438 -12.64 9.71 -13.64
CA VAL A 438 -12.54 8.76 -12.51
C VAL A 438 -12.14 9.49 -11.22
N VAL A 439 -11.19 10.42 -11.28
CA VAL A 439 -10.78 11.21 -10.10
C VAL A 439 -11.93 12.10 -9.62
N SER A 440 -12.66 12.75 -10.54
CA SER A 440 -13.73 13.68 -10.19
C SER A 440 -14.89 12.97 -9.50
N LEU A 441 -15.25 11.74 -9.89
CA LEU A 441 -16.28 10.96 -9.21
C LEU A 441 -16.00 10.83 -7.71
N TRP A 442 -14.74 10.54 -7.34
CA TRP A 442 -14.35 10.47 -5.94
C TRP A 442 -14.33 11.84 -5.27
N THR A 443 -13.80 12.86 -5.94
CA THR A 443 -13.75 14.23 -5.43
C THR A 443 -15.16 14.79 -5.16
N PHE A 444 -16.13 14.56 -6.05
CA PHE A 444 -17.52 14.95 -5.86
C PHE A 444 -18.15 14.24 -4.67
N HIS A 445 -17.91 12.94 -4.52
CA HIS A 445 -18.39 12.16 -3.37
C HIS A 445 -17.82 12.71 -2.05
N LEU A 446 -16.52 13.00 -2.01
CA LEU A 446 -15.89 13.60 -0.83
C LEU A 446 -16.48 14.97 -0.49
N ASN A 447 -16.68 15.83 -1.48
CA ASN A 447 -17.25 17.16 -1.27
C ASN A 447 -18.70 17.10 -0.77
N SER A 448 -19.51 16.19 -1.31
CA SER A 448 -20.88 15.94 -0.83
C SER A 448 -20.88 15.55 0.65
N ILE A 449 -20.01 14.60 1.00
CA ILE A 449 -19.89 14.09 2.36
C ILE A 449 -19.38 15.16 3.34
N ASN A 450 -18.43 16.01 2.90
CA ASN A 450 -17.87 17.08 3.72
C ASN A 450 -18.88 18.21 3.97
N GLY A 451 -19.69 18.58 2.97
CA GLY A 451 -20.78 19.54 3.17
C GLY A 451 -21.77 19.06 4.24
N CYS A 452 -22.05 17.74 4.29
CA CYS A 452 -22.86 17.18 5.38
C CYS A 452 -22.16 17.24 6.75
N ILE A 453 -20.84 17.04 6.81
CA ILE A 453 -20.09 17.13 8.08
C ILE A 453 -20.12 18.54 8.63
N GLU A 454 -19.81 19.53 7.79
CA GLU A 454 -19.79 20.93 8.22
C GLU A 454 -21.15 21.33 8.75
N LYS A 455 -22.21 20.95 8.04
CA LYS A 455 -23.57 21.17 8.51
C LYS A 455 -23.84 20.51 9.87
N VAL A 456 -23.41 19.27 10.11
CA VAL A 456 -23.60 18.57 11.40
C VAL A 456 -22.74 19.17 12.51
N LYS A 457 -21.51 19.58 12.22
CA LYS A 457 -20.60 20.21 13.19
C LYS A 457 -21.13 21.59 13.58
N GLU A 458 -21.56 22.38 12.59
CA GLU A 458 -22.26 23.64 12.79
C GLU A 458 -23.53 23.42 13.61
N GLU A 459 -24.39 22.45 13.26
CA GLU A 459 -25.61 22.15 14.04
C GLU A 459 -25.29 21.74 15.49
N ARG A 460 -24.22 20.99 15.75
CA ARG A 460 -23.78 20.62 17.11
C ARG A 460 -23.24 21.82 17.88
N GLU A 461 -22.35 22.61 17.27
CA GLU A 461 -21.84 23.84 17.88
C GLU A 461 -23.01 24.81 18.16
N LEU A 462 -23.98 24.90 17.24
CA LEU A 462 -25.20 25.68 17.43
C LEU A 462 -26.08 25.12 18.55
N GLN A 463 -26.21 23.80 18.69
CA GLN A 463 -26.95 23.16 19.78
C GLN A 463 -26.28 23.36 21.14
N GLU A 464 -24.95 23.27 21.20
CA GLU A 464 -24.17 23.50 22.41
C GLU A 464 -24.22 24.98 22.83
N LEU A 465 -24.09 25.90 21.88
CA LEU A 465 -24.33 27.33 22.09
C LEU A 465 -25.77 27.60 22.56
N ARG A 466 -26.78 26.96 21.95
CA ARG A 466 -28.19 27.09 22.39
C ARG A 466 -28.40 26.53 23.79
N LYS A 467 -27.70 25.45 24.16
CA LYS A 467 -27.77 24.86 25.50
C LYS A 467 -27.12 25.79 26.52
N GLN A 468 -25.91 26.29 26.25
CA GLN A 468 -25.22 27.28 27.08
C GLN A 468 -26.06 28.55 27.24
N TYR A 469 -26.69 29.02 26.16
CA TYR A 469 -27.61 30.16 26.21
C TYR A 469 -28.84 29.89 27.08
N LYS A 470 -29.48 28.73 26.96
CA LYS A 470 -30.63 28.37 27.82
C LYS A 470 -30.24 28.21 29.29
N GLU A 471 -29.11 27.59 29.57
CA GLU A 471 -28.54 27.48 30.92
C GLU A 471 -28.22 28.86 31.48
N PHE A 472 -27.68 29.76 30.67
CA PHE A 472 -27.42 31.15 31.05
C PHE A 472 -28.70 31.95 31.32
N VAL A 473 -29.70 31.90 30.43
CA VAL A 473 -30.98 32.59 30.63
C VAL A 473 -31.68 32.07 31.89
N SER A 474 -31.76 30.75 32.06
CA SER A 474 -32.35 30.14 33.27
C SER A 474 -31.57 30.45 34.54
N PHE A 475 -30.23 30.55 34.48
CA PHE A 475 -29.40 31.01 35.59
C PHE A 475 -29.67 32.48 35.93
N SER A 476 -29.76 33.35 34.92
CA SER A 476 -30.06 34.78 35.11
C SER A 476 -31.45 35.03 35.71
N GLU A 477 -32.43 34.20 35.35
CA GLU A 477 -33.81 34.27 35.86
C GLU A 477 -33.95 33.69 37.28
N SER A 478 -33.10 32.72 37.66
CA SER A 478 -33.19 32.03 38.96
C SER A 478 -32.28 32.58 40.05
N SER A 479 -31.12 33.15 39.71
CA SER A 479 -30.10 33.56 40.69
C SER A 479 -30.17 35.02 41.12
N GLY A 480 -30.95 35.88 40.43
CA GLY A 480 -31.18 37.26 40.82
C GLY A 480 -29.88 38.06 41.05
N ILE A 481 -29.44 38.76 40.00
CA ILE A 481 -28.31 39.72 39.93
C ILE A 481 -27.04 39.11 39.32
N LEU A 482 -27.02 39.06 37.99
CA LEU A 482 -25.81 39.33 37.20
C LEU A 482 -25.85 40.81 36.80
N SER A 483 -24.74 41.53 36.90
CA SER A 483 -24.68 42.90 36.39
C SER A 483 -24.79 42.90 34.86
N SER A 484 -25.36 43.95 34.25
CA SER A 484 -25.48 44.10 32.80
C SER A 484 -24.12 44.05 32.11
N GLN A 485 -23.05 44.44 32.81
CA GLN A 485 -21.67 44.35 32.32
C GLN A 485 -21.14 42.91 32.29
N GLU A 486 -21.39 42.11 33.33
CA GLU A 486 -21.03 40.68 33.32
C GLU A 486 -21.85 39.91 32.28
N PHE A 487 -23.13 40.24 32.15
CA PHE A 487 -24.01 39.70 31.12
C PHE A 487 -23.49 40.01 29.71
N PHE A 488 -23.07 41.26 29.47
CA PHE A 488 -22.50 41.68 28.20
C PHE A 488 -21.13 41.06 27.91
N ASN A 489 -20.24 40.95 28.90
CA ASN A 489 -18.91 40.37 28.70
C ASN A 489 -18.98 38.89 28.27
N GLN A 490 -19.91 38.12 28.86
CA GLN A 490 -20.12 36.72 28.46
C GLN A 490 -20.72 36.62 27.06
N LEU A 491 -21.63 37.53 26.68
CA LEU A 491 -22.16 37.62 25.32
C LEU A 491 -21.09 38.01 24.30
N TYR A 492 -20.23 38.96 24.66
CA TYR A 492 -19.11 39.40 23.86
C TYR A 492 -18.16 38.23 23.58
N GLU A 493 -17.82 37.43 24.60
CA GLU A 493 -17.03 36.20 24.41
C GLU A 493 -17.74 35.19 23.50
N LEU A 494 -19.05 34.97 23.67
CA LEU A 494 -19.83 34.05 22.84
C LEU A 494 -19.91 34.51 21.37
N ALA A 495 -20.07 35.81 21.13
CA ALA A 495 -20.17 36.39 19.79
C ALA A 495 -18.81 36.43 19.07
N ASN A 496 -17.73 36.81 19.77
CA ASN A 496 -16.38 36.83 19.20
C ASN A 496 -15.86 35.44 18.83
N ARG A 497 -16.34 34.38 19.49
CA ARG A 497 -16.02 33.00 19.09
C ARG A 497 -16.53 32.63 17.70
N LYS A 498 -17.56 33.31 17.18
CA LYS A 498 -18.20 32.96 15.90
C LYS A 498 -17.68 33.82 14.73
N THR A 499 -17.48 35.13 14.92
CA THR A 499 -17.02 36.01 13.83
C THR A 499 -16.46 37.34 14.36
N SER A 500 -15.25 37.72 13.94
CA SER A 500 -14.58 38.96 14.35
C SER A 500 -15.14 40.24 13.69
N GLU A 501 -16.02 40.09 12.70
CA GLU A 501 -16.53 41.16 11.84
C GLU A 501 -17.57 42.07 12.55
N TYR A 502 -18.14 41.60 13.67
CA TYR A 502 -19.22 42.30 14.41
C TYR A 502 -18.74 43.08 15.63
N ASN A 503 -17.42 43.26 15.78
CA ASN A 503 -16.83 43.96 16.92
C ASN A 503 -17.29 45.42 17.03
N SER A 504 -17.57 46.08 15.90
CA SER A 504 -18.12 47.45 15.88
C SER A 504 -19.54 47.52 16.44
N ASP A 505 -20.39 46.55 16.08
CA ASP A 505 -21.79 46.53 16.51
C ASP A 505 -21.90 46.20 18.01
N LEU A 506 -21.04 45.29 18.49
CA LEU A 506 -20.93 44.98 19.92
C LEU A 506 -20.44 46.19 20.73
N GLN A 507 -19.46 46.97 20.24
CA GLN A 507 -19.03 48.21 20.89
C GLN A 507 -20.17 49.23 21.00
N VAL A 508 -20.97 49.39 19.95
CA VAL A 508 -22.15 50.27 19.96
C VAL A 508 -23.18 49.82 21.00
N ILE A 509 -23.38 48.50 21.18
CA ILE A 509 -24.27 47.96 22.22
C ILE A 509 -23.70 48.19 23.63
N GLU A 510 -22.39 48.02 23.82
CA GLU A 510 -21.73 48.29 25.10
C GLU A 510 -21.92 49.75 25.53
N GLU A 511 -21.70 50.68 24.62
CA GLU A 511 -21.81 52.12 24.90
C GLU A 511 -23.26 52.57 25.13
N ASN A 512 -24.19 52.12 24.29
CA ASN A 512 -25.56 52.65 24.29
C ASN A 512 -26.53 51.91 25.23
N VAL A 513 -26.21 50.66 25.61
CA VAL A 513 -27.08 49.83 26.44
C VAL A 513 -26.43 49.54 27.79
N VAL A 514 -25.18 49.07 27.80
CA VAL A 514 -24.53 48.60 29.04
C VAL A 514 -24.05 49.77 29.88
N LYS A 515 -23.36 50.74 29.27
CA LYS A 515 -22.82 51.93 29.95
C LYS A 515 -23.83 53.06 30.14
N ASN A 516 -25.05 52.88 29.61
CA ASN A 516 -26.08 53.89 29.67
C ASN A 516 -26.65 54.06 31.08
N GLN A 517 -26.31 55.17 31.73
CA GLN A 517 -26.69 55.48 33.12
C GLN A 517 -28.18 55.84 33.29
N ILE A 518 -28.90 56.06 32.19
CA ILE A 518 -30.33 56.41 32.21
C ILE A 518 -31.19 55.15 32.42
N LEU A 519 -30.71 53.99 31.97
CA LEU A 519 -31.43 52.73 32.08
C LEU A 519 -31.18 52.09 33.45
N THR A 520 -32.25 51.63 34.08
CA THR A 520 -32.13 50.75 35.25
C THR A 520 -31.49 49.41 34.85
N GLU A 521 -30.87 48.71 35.80
CA GLU A 521 -30.21 47.43 35.53
C GLU A 521 -31.11 46.42 34.83
N LYS A 522 -32.37 46.35 35.28
CA LYS A 522 -33.40 45.52 34.67
C LYS A 522 -33.67 45.91 33.22
N GLN A 523 -33.80 47.20 32.93
CA GLN A 523 -34.01 47.69 31.56
C GLN A 523 -32.79 47.45 30.65
N ARG A 524 -31.56 47.51 31.19
CA ARG A 524 -30.34 47.15 30.44
C ARG A 524 -30.33 45.67 30.07
N ILE A 525 -30.67 44.79 31.02
CA ILE A 525 -30.76 43.34 30.80
C ILE A 525 -31.89 43.01 29.80
N ASP A 526 -33.07 43.61 29.95
CA ASP A 526 -34.20 43.41 29.04
C ASP A 526 -33.88 43.89 27.61
N SER A 527 -33.14 45.00 27.47
CA SER A 527 -32.67 45.51 26.18
C SER A 527 -31.63 44.60 25.54
N LEU A 528 -30.67 44.08 26.32
CA LEU A 528 -29.70 43.10 25.84
C LEU A 528 -30.42 41.82 25.37
N ASN A 529 -31.40 41.32 26.11
CA ASN A 529 -32.23 40.18 25.71
C ASN A 529 -32.97 40.40 24.39
N SER A 530 -33.54 41.59 24.18
CA SER A 530 -34.21 41.96 22.93
C SER A 530 -33.23 42.05 21.74
N ILE A 531 -32.04 42.60 21.98
CA ILE A 531 -30.97 42.70 20.97
C ILE A 531 -30.45 41.32 20.58
N ILE A 532 -30.24 40.43 21.56
CA ILE A 532 -29.85 39.03 21.28
C ILE A 532 -30.90 38.35 20.41
N LYS A 533 -32.18 38.51 20.75
CA LYS A 533 -33.29 37.89 20.01
C LYS A 533 -33.41 38.42 18.58
N SER A 534 -33.13 39.69 18.35
CA SER A 534 -33.25 40.33 17.04
C SER A 534 -31.97 40.30 16.19
N PHE A 535 -30.80 40.17 16.82
CA PHE A 535 -29.49 40.24 16.16
C PHE A 535 -28.79 38.88 16.12
N VAL A 536 -28.74 38.18 17.26
CA VAL A 536 -27.98 36.92 17.41
C VAL A 536 -28.76 35.71 16.91
N GLU A 537 -30.08 35.63 17.15
CA GLU A 537 -30.91 34.51 16.65
C GLU A 537 -30.93 34.44 15.11
N PRO A 538 -31.08 35.53 14.33
CA PRO A 538 -30.99 35.48 12.87
C PRO A 538 -29.59 35.10 12.34
N LEU A 539 -28.52 35.51 13.02
CA LEU A 539 -27.13 35.10 12.72
C LEU A 539 -26.87 33.61 12.99
N TRP A 540 -27.77 32.94 13.72
CA TRP A 540 -27.75 31.50 13.93
C TRP A 540 -28.54 30.72 12.87
N GLU A 541 -29.40 31.40 12.10
CA GLU A 541 -30.26 30.81 11.07
C GLU A 541 -29.80 31.08 9.63
N ALA A 542 -28.82 31.98 9.43
CA ALA A 542 -28.30 32.31 8.11
C ALA A 542 -27.64 31.08 7.44
N PRO A 543 -28.12 30.63 6.27
CA PRO A 543 -27.52 29.49 5.57
C PRO A 543 -26.17 29.88 4.98
N VAL A 544 -25.16 29.04 5.20
CA VAL A 544 -23.84 29.20 4.56
C VAL A 544 -24.00 29.14 3.05
N ALA A 545 -23.47 30.16 2.36
CA ALA A 545 -23.50 30.25 0.90
C ALA A 545 -22.83 29.02 0.26
N GLY A 546 -23.64 28.20 -0.41
CA GLY A 546 -23.19 27.02 -1.13
C GLY A 546 -23.80 26.97 -2.52
N ILE A 547 -23.13 26.28 -3.45
CA ILE A 547 -23.60 26.10 -4.82
C ILE A 547 -24.69 25.02 -4.81
N LYS A 548 -25.92 25.36 -5.20
CA LYS A 548 -26.99 24.36 -5.37
C LYS A 548 -26.79 23.58 -6.67
N ILE A 549 -26.58 22.28 -6.57
CA ILE A 549 -26.61 21.36 -7.71
C ILE A 549 -27.61 20.24 -7.36
N LEU A 550 -28.64 20.05 -8.20
CA LEU A 550 -29.68 19.01 -8.00
C LEU A 550 -30.35 19.07 -6.60
N GLY A 551 -30.58 20.27 -6.07
CA GLY A 551 -31.25 20.47 -4.77
C GLY A 551 -30.34 20.34 -3.54
N HIS A 552 -29.07 20.00 -3.70
CA HIS A 552 -28.09 19.94 -2.60
C HIS A 552 -27.15 21.16 -2.63
N ASN A 553 -26.92 21.80 -1.48
CA ASN A 553 -25.90 22.85 -1.33
C ASN A 553 -24.51 22.19 -1.23
N TYR A 554 -23.61 22.55 -2.15
CA TYR A 554 -22.21 22.14 -2.13
C TYR A 554 -21.34 23.34 -1.79
N ILE A 555 -20.57 23.23 -0.70
CA ILE A 555 -19.50 24.19 -0.40
C ILE A 555 -18.21 23.62 -1.01
N LEU A 556 -17.76 24.21 -2.11
CA LEU A 556 -16.49 23.83 -2.74
C LEU A 556 -15.35 24.49 -1.97
N HIS A 557 -14.64 23.70 -1.17
CA HIS A 557 -13.38 24.13 -0.56
C HIS A 557 -12.21 23.75 -1.48
N PRO A 558 -11.62 24.69 -2.25
CA PRO A 558 -10.50 24.40 -3.16
C PRO A 558 -9.27 23.84 -2.42
N ASP A 559 -9.13 24.15 -1.13
CA ASP A 559 -8.02 23.71 -0.26
C ASP A 559 -8.18 22.29 0.28
N ARG A 560 -9.15 21.53 -0.23
CA ARG A 560 -9.46 20.15 0.19
C ARG A 560 -9.32 19.13 -0.94
N PHE A 561 -8.56 19.46 -1.99
CA PHE A 561 -8.19 18.51 -3.05
C PHE A 561 -7.30 17.40 -2.48
N MET A 562 -7.95 16.36 -1.96
CA MET A 562 -7.36 15.38 -1.07
C MET A 562 -6.80 14.19 -1.86
N LEU A 563 -5.63 14.39 -2.47
CA LEU A 563 -5.00 13.34 -3.27
C LEU A 563 -3.93 12.57 -2.50
N ILE A 564 -3.15 13.20 -1.60
CA ILE A 564 -1.80 12.68 -1.31
C ILE A 564 -1.66 11.86 0.00
N SER A 565 -2.52 12.04 1.03
CA SER A 565 -2.47 11.17 2.23
C SER A 565 -3.76 11.18 3.06
N SER A 566 -3.81 10.35 4.12
CA SER A 566 -4.83 10.30 5.17
C SER A 566 -4.76 11.48 6.16
N ASN A 567 -3.70 12.29 6.14
CA ASN A 567 -3.53 13.49 6.95
C ASN A 567 -2.71 14.59 6.21
N PRO A 568 -3.12 15.01 5.00
CA PRO A 568 -2.24 15.67 4.05
C PRO A 568 -1.88 17.10 4.47
N ARG A 569 -2.72 17.76 5.27
CA ARG A 569 -2.47 19.12 5.76
C ARG A 569 -1.33 19.14 6.78
N ARG A 570 -1.46 18.29 7.81
CA ARG A 570 -0.50 18.22 8.91
C ARG A 570 0.84 17.71 8.38
N THR A 571 0.83 16.59 7.67
CA THR A 571 2.08 15.98 7.21
C THR A 571 2.87 16.84 6.22
N LEU A 572 2.21 17.58 5.32
CA LEU A 572 2.90 18.48 4.40
C LEU A 572 3.60 19.62 5.14
N LEU A 573 2.97 20.18 6.18
CA LEU A 573 3.53 21.26 6.99
C LEU A 573 4.64 20.75 7.92
N GLU A 574 4.39 19.66 8.65
CA GLU A 574 5.38 19.07 9.57
C GLU A 574 6.65 18.67 8.83
N ALA A 575 6.52 18.21 7.58
CA ALA A 575 7.65 17.83 6.78
C ALA A 575 8.42 19.00 6.12
N ASN A 576 7.90 20.23 6.15
CA ASN A 576 8.52 21.38 5.47
C ASN A 576 8.73 22.56 6.41
N CYS A 577 9.33 22.30 7.57
CA CYS A 577 9.57 23.30 8.61
C CYS A 577 11.02 23.26 9.11
N MET A 578 11.42 24.27 9.90
CA MET A 578 12.75 24.33 10.54
C MET A 578 13.13 23.08 11.34
N ARG A 579 12.15 22.37 11.90
CA ARG A 579 12.41 21.16 12.70
C ARG A 579 12.65 19.91 11.84
N SER A 580 12.25 19.94 10.58
CA SER A 580 12.48 18.86 9.60
C SER A 580 13.86 18.92 8.93
N ILE A 581 14.83 19.69 9.47
CA ILE A 581 16.19 19.82 8.94
C ILE A 581 16.85 18.47 8.69
N ASN A 582 16.63 17.47 9.56
CA ASN A 582 17.20 16.13 9.41
C ASN A 582 16.50 15.26 8.33
N GLY A 583 15.51 15.80 7.62
CA GLY A 583 14.71 15.07 6.64
C GLY A 583 13.63 14.18 7.25
N ASP A 584 13.39 14.29 8.55
CA ASP A 584 12.33 13.56 9.29
C ASP A 584 11.08 14.39 9.52
N VAL A 585 9.98 13.69 9.81
CA VAL A 585 8.79 14.30 10.43
C VAL A 585 8.96 14.24 11.94
N ILE A 586 9.16 15.39 12.57
CA ILE A 586 9.05 15.50 14.03
C ILE A 586 7.58 15.79 14.33
N ILE A 587 6.86 14.79 14.83
CA ILE A 587 5.46 14.95 15.24
C ILE A 587 5.44 15.78 16.52
N ASP A 588 5.13 17.07 16.41
CA ASP A 588 4.89 17.93 17.55
C ASP A 588 3.53 18.62 17.40
N ASN A 589 2.73 18.57 18.47
CA ASN A 589 1.43 19.25 18.54
C ASN A 589 1.58 20.79 18.51
N ASN A 590 2.78 21.32 18.78
CA ASN A 590 3.10 22.74 18.75
C ASN A 590 3.50 23.28 17.36
N ILE A 591 3.37 22.51 16.27
CA ILE A 591 3.70 22.97 14.91
C ILE A 591 2.78 24.10 14.40
N LYS A 592 1.65 24.37 15.07
CA LYS A 592 0.86 25.60 14.88
C LYS A 592 1.79 26.84 14.86
N TYR A 593 2.69 26.93 15.84
CA TYR A 593 3.55 28.09 16.08
C TYR A 593 4.67 28.32 15.05
N THR A 594 4.89 27.43 14.07
CA THR A 594 5.97 27.60 13.07
C THR A 594 5.54 28.37 11.82
N TYR A 595 4.24 28.57 11.62
CA TYR A 595 3.66 29.22 10.43
C TYR A 595 2.57 30.26 10.79
N ASP A 596 2.50 30.65 12.07
CA ASP A 596 1.29 31.16 12.74
C ASP A 596 0.71 32.46 12.13
N GLU A 597 1.50 33.26 11.42
CA GLU A 597 1.01 34.51 10.79
C GLU A 597 0.00 34.28 9.65
N HIS A 598 -0.08 33.07 9.10
CA HIS A 598 -0.93 32.76 7.94
C HIS A 598 -1.70 31.45 8.12
N TYR A 599 -2.35 31.28 9.29
CA TYR A 599 -3.12 30.06 9.59
C TYR A 599 -4.21 29.77 8.56
N ASP A 600 -4.85 30.81 8.01
CA ASP A 600 -5.93 30.72 7.03
C ASP A 600 -5.46 30.32 5.62
N TRP A 601 -4.14 30.31 5.36
CA TRP A 601 -3.62 29.94 4.05
C TRP A 601 -3.61 28.43 3.87
N SER A 602 -3.76 28.00 2.60
CA SER A 602 -3.64 26.58 2.26
C SER A 602 -2.25 26.03 2.63
N PRO A 603 -2.14 24.73 3.00
CA PRO A 603 -0.86 24.12 3.37
C PRO A 603 0.24 24.28 2.31
N ILE A 604 -0.12 24.19 1.02
CA ILE A 604 0.83 24.40 -0.09
C ILE A 604 1.34 25.84 -0.08
N ARG A 605 0.45 26.83 0.03
CA ARG A 605 0.82 28.24 0.07
C ARG A 605 1.72 28.56 1.26
N ARG A 606 1.44 27.95 2.41
CA ARG A 606 2.27 28.07 3.62
C ARG A 606 3.66 27.47 3.44
N VAL A 607 3.78 26.30 2.80
CA VAL A 607 5.08 25.70 2.47
C VAL A 607 5.86 26.55 1.47
N VAL A 608 5.19 27.07 0.43
CA VAL A 608 5.82 27.98 -0.53
C VAL A 608 6.33 29.23 0.18
N ASN A 609 5.52 29.85 1.04
CA ASN A 609 5.91 31.03 1.82
C ASN A 609 7.09 30.72 2.75
N PHE A 610 7.10 29.56 3.41
CA PHE A 610 8.21 29.14 4.26
C PHE A 610 9.53 29.07 3.52
N TYR A 611 9.57 28.42 2.35
CA TYR A 611 10.79 28.33 1.55
C TYR A 611 11.16 29.66 0.87
N TRP A 612 10.15 30.48 0.54
CA TRP A 612 10.38 31.83 0.01
C TRP A 612 11.09 32.72 1.03
N ASN A 613 10.68 32.64 2.30
CA ASN A 613 11.28 33.41 3.40
C ASN A 613 12.57 32.77 3.94
N ASN A 614 12.84 31.50 3.60
CA ASN A 614 14.01 30.76 4.08
C ASN A 614 14.73 29.97 2.96
N PRO A 615 15.17 30.62 1.87
CA PRO A 615 15.77 29.93 0.73
C PRO A 615 17.04 29.14 1.10
N GLN A 616 17.78 29.59 2.12
CA GLN A 616 18.99 28.95 2.64
C GLN A 616 18.75 27.54 3.20
N ILE A 617 17.51 27.18 3.53
CA ILE A 617 17.16 25.87 4.11
C ILE A 617 16.96 24.81 3.02
N ILE A 618 16.55 25.20 1.81
CA ILE A 618 16.32 24.29 0.68
C ILE A 618 17.51 23.34 0.44
N PRO A 619 18.78 23.81 0.32
CA PRO A 619 19.93 22.93 0.11
C PRO A 619 20.26 22.05 1.32
N ILE A 620 19.60 22.23 2.48
CA ILE A 620 19.78 21.41 3.68
C ILE A 620 18.66 20.35 3.76
N ILE A 621 17.39 20.78 3.71
CA ILE A 621 16.24 19.88 3.90
C ILE A 621 16.11 18.90 2.73
N PHE A 622 16.18 19.36 1.48
CA PHE A 622 15.87 18.52 0.33
C PHE A 622 16.85 17.34 0.18
N PRO A 623 18.18 17.53 0.28
CA PRO A 623 19.12 16.41 0.25
C PRO A 623 18.94 15.45 1.43
N ASN A 624 18.58 15.96 2.61
CA ASN A 624 18.35 15.12 3.79
C ASN A 624 17.12 14.24 3.64
N LYS A 625 16.04 14.77 3.07
CA LYS A 625 14.85 13.99 2.72
C LYS A 625 15.14 12.93 1.67
N LEU A 626 15.91 13.27 0.63
CA LEU A 626 16.33 12.31 -0.40
C LEU A 626 17.23 11.22 0.16
N PHE A 627 18.24 11.58 0.96
CA PHE A 627 19.10 10.61 1.65
C PHE A 627 18.25 9.68 2.48
N ARG A 628 17.42 10.22 3.36
CA ARG A 628 16.62 9.40 4.24
C ARG A 628 15.71 8.47 3.46
N GLY A 629 14.95 8.99 2.48
CA GLY A 629 14.00 8.19 1.72
C GLY A 629 14.63 7.18 0.76
N PHE A 630 15.89 7.33 0.37
CA PHE A 630 16.55 6.40 -0.57
C PHE A 630 17.71 5.60 0.03
N SER A 631 18.15 5.93 1.25
CA SER A 631 19.26 5.26 1.94
C SER A 631 18.99 3.77 2.19
N ALA A 632 17.73 3.39 2.46
CA ALA A 632 17.34 1.99 2.62
C ALA A 632 17.29 1.19 1.30
N PHE A 633 17.52 1.83 0.15
CA PHE A 633 17.44 1.24 -1.19
C PHE A 633 18.82 1.11 -1.85
N PRO A 634 19.56 0.00 -1.58
CA PRO A 634 20.90 -0.18 -2.12
C PRO A 634 20.92 -0.20 -3.66
N PHE A 635 19.85 -0.67 -4.31
CA PHE A 635 19.73 -0.66 -5.77
C PHE A 635 19.56 0.75 -6.36
N PHE A 636 19.02 1.70 -5.59
CA PHE A 636 18.95 3.10 -6.02
C PHE A 636 20.34 3.74 -6.04
N ILE A 637 21.13 3.49 -4.98
CA ILE A 637 22.53 3.89 -4.92
C ILE A 637 23.32 3.23 -6.05
N LEU A 638 23.13 1.92 -6.26
CA LEU A 638 23.77 1.18 -7.36
C LEU A 638 23.45 1.79 -8.72
N LEU A 639 22.17 2.06 -9.00
CA LEU A 639 21.75 2.70 -10.25
C LEU A 639 22.53 3.99 -10.48
N PHE A 640 22.62 4.81 -9.44
CA PHE A 640 23.27 6.10 -9.52
C PHE A 640 24.79 6.01 -9.73
N VAL A 641 25.44 5.07 -9.03
CA VAL A 641 26.87 4.77 -9.21
C VAL A 641 27.13 4.28 -10.63
N LEU A 642 26.28 3.42 -11.19
CA LEU A 642 26.39 2.94 -12.57
C LEU A 642 26.26 4.08 -13.58
N VAL A 643 25.35 5.03 -13.34
CA VAL A 643 25.18 6.24 -14.16
C VAL A 643 26.44 7.12 -14.13
N LEU A 644 26.98 7.37 -12.93
CA LEU A 644 28.22 8.12 -12.77
C LEU A 644 29.40 7.44 -13.45
N PHE A 645 29.49 6.12 -13.34
CA PHE A 645 30.52 5.34 -13.98
C PHE A 645 30.42 5.43 -15.51
N ASP A 646 29.22 5.26 -16.08
CA ASP A 646 29.01 5.38 -17.53
C ASP A 646 29.44 6.77 -18.04
N PHE A 647 29.04 7.82 -17.32
CA PHE A 647 29.47 9.20 -17.63
C PHE A 647 30.99 9.36 -17.56
N SER A 648 31.62 8.81 -16.51
CA SER A 648 33.07 8.91 -16.30
C SER A 648 33.87 8.14 -17.34
N VAL A 649 33.42 6.94 -17.75
CA VAL A 649 34.02 6.16 -18.84
C VAL A 649 33.91 6.93 -20.14
N HIS A 650 32.78 7.58 -20.40
CA HIS A 650 32.60 8.36 -21.62
C HIS A 650 33.51 9.60 -21.66
N LEU A 651 33.66 10.28 -20.52
CA LEU A 651 34.62 11.38 -20.38
C LEU A 651 36.07 10.88 -20.51
N GLY A 652 36.40 9.74 -19.90
CA GLY A 652 37.70 9.10 -19.96
C GLY A 652 38.08 8.63 -21.36
N HIS A 653 37.11 8.26 -22.20
CA HIS A 653 37.33 7.95 -23.62
C HIS A 653 37.87 9.16 -24.39
N ARG A 654 37.41 10.39 -24.07
CA ARG A 654 37.99 11.62 -24.62
C ARG A 654 39.45 11.81 -24.21
N ILE A 655 39.86 11.26 -23.07
CA ILE A 655 41.17 11.46 -22.43
C ILE A 655 42.13 10.26 -22.64
N ARG A 656 41.69 9.19 -23.34
CA ARG A 656 42.48 7.97 -23.64
C ARG A 656 42.99 7.18 -22.42
N ILE A 657 42.22 7.14 -21.32
CA ILE A 657 42.58 6.34 -20.12
C ILE A 657 42.29 4.84 -20.35
N CYS A 658 43.14 3.96 -19.80
CA CYS A 658 43.08 2.51 -20.03
C CYS A 658 41.89 1.82 -19.30
N PRO A 659 41.12 0.93 -19.97
CA PRO A 659 39.97 0.18 -19.42
C PRO A 659 40.18 -0.52 -18.08
N ALA A 660 41.35 -1.14 -17.91
CA ALA A 660 41.62 -2.03 -16.78
C ALA A 660 41.63 -1.26 -15.45
N TRP A 661 42.02 0.02 -15.48
CA TRP A 661 41.93 0.90 -14.33
C TRP A 661 40.49 1.22 -13.94
N TRP A 662 39.58 1.31 -14.92
CA TRP A 662 38.14 1.48 -14.66
C TRP A 662 37.51 0.21 -14.06
N LEU A 663 38.00 -0.99 -14.38
CA LEU A 663 37.58 -2.26 -13.75
C LEU A 663 37.96 -2.31 -12.27
N ILE A 664 39.21 -1.96 -11.96
CA ILE A 664 39.71 -1.88 -10.58
C ILE A 664 38.95 -0.78 -9.83
N LEU A 665 38.72 0.38 -10.45
CA LEU A 665 37.92 1.45 -9.87
C LEU A 665 36.47 1.01 -9.62
N LEU A 666 35.83 0.31 -10.56
CA LEU A 666 34.47 -0.20 -10.40
C LEU A 666 34.39 -1.24 -9.28
N ALA A 667 35.36 -2.16 -9.19
CA ALA A 667 35.43 -3.16 -8.13
C ALA A 667 35.69 -2.53 -6.75
N VAL A 668 36.58 -1.53 -6.69
CA VAL A 668 36.84 -0.71 -5.49
C VAL A 668 35.59 0.06 -5.07
N VAL A 669 34.88 0.68 -6.02
CA VAL A 669 33.60 1.37 -5.78
C VAL A 669 32.54 0.37 -5.30
N PHE A 670 32.45 -0.82 -5.89
CA PHE A 670 31.46 -1.83 -5.48
C PHE A 670 31.72 -2.38 -4.07
N ILE A 671 32.98 -2.70 -3.76
CA ILE A 671 33.36 -3.39 -2.51
C ILE A 671 33.48 -2.40 -1.35
N LEU A 672 34.04 -1.20 -1.57
CA LEU A 672 34.28 -0.22 -0.51
C LEU A 672 33.20 0.85 -0.44
N ILE A 673 32.68 1.32 -1.58
CA ILE A 673 31.85 2.53 -1.59
C ILE A 673 30.39 2.20 -1.28
N ILE A 674 29.81 1.08 -1.72
CA ILE A 674 28.40 0.76 -1.40
C ILE A 674 28.12 0.69 0.12
N PRO A 675 28.92 0.00 0.94
CA PRO A 675 28.74 0.01 2.40
C PRO A 675 28.91 1.41 3.02
N ILE A 676 29.85 2.19 2.47
CA ILE A 676 30.12 3.56 2.94
C ILE A 676 29.01 4.52 2.53
N VAL A 677 28.46 4.46 1.31
CA VAL A 677 27.38 5.34 0.83
C VAL A 677 26.10 5.09 1.62
N VAL A 678 25.78 3.83 1.91
CA VAL A 678 24.60 3.46 2.70
C VAL A 678 24.69 4.05 4.10
N ASN A 679 25.90 4.15 4.67
CA ASN A 679 26.12 4.65 6.03
C ASN A 679 26.56 6.12 6.11
N ASN A 680 26.95 6.76 5.00
CA ASN A 680 27.52 8.11 4.98
C ASN A 680 26.70 9.09 4.13
N LYS A 681 25.95 9.93 4.83
CA LYS A 681 25.06 10.98 4.30
C LYS A 681 25.74 11.92 3.30
N THR A 682 26.93 12.41 3.61
CA THR A 682 27.66 13.38 2.77
C THR A 682 28.02 12.77 1.42
N PHE A 683 28.44 11.50 1.43
CA PHE A 683 28.82 10.78 0.23
C PHE A 683 27.59 10.48 -0.65
N PHE A 684 26.45 10.12 -0.06
CA PHE A 684 25.21 9.93 -0.81
C PHE A 684 24.76 11.20 -1.53
N ILE A 685 24.78 12.34 -0.83
CA ILE A 685 24.37 13.63 -1.41
C ILE A 685 25.31 14.01 -2.56
N LEU A 686 26.62 13.82 -2.39
CA LEU A 686 27.61 14.06 -3.43
C LEU A 686 27.36 13.20 -4.66
N CYS A 687 27.07 11.90 -4.48
CA CYS A 687 26.61 11.05 -5.57
C CYS A 687 25.38 11.69 -6.21
N LEU A 688 24.26 11.82 -5.49
CA LEU A 688 22.99 12.31 -6.05
C LEU A 688 23.11 13.62 -6.86
N ILE A 689 23.92 14.57 -6.40
CA ILE A 689 24.21 15.80 -7.14
C ILE A 689 25.01 15.50 -8.42
N THR A 690 26.15 14.81 -8.29
CA THR A 690 27.07 14.57 -9.41
C THR A 690 26.44 13.79 -10.57
N GLY A 691 25.62 12.77 -10.30
CA GLY A 691 24.95 12.02 -11.38
C GLY A 691 23.69 12.70 -11.89
N THR A 692 23.00 13.55 -11.11
CA THR A 692 21.94 14.41 -11.65
C THR A 692 22.54 15.43 -12.61
N VAL A 693 23.68 16.03 -12.24
CA VAL A 693 24.46 16.90 -13.12
C VAL A 693 24.94 16.14 -14.36
N ALA A 694 25.43 14.91 -14.22
CA ALA A 694 25.82 14.07 -15.35
C ALA A 694 24.64 13.81 -16.32
N ILE A 695 23.46 13.49 -15.80
CA ILE A 695 22.24 13.31 -16.59
C ILE A 695 21.86 14.61 -17.31
N VAL A 696 21.84 15.75 -16.60
CA VAL A 696 21.48 17.05 -17.17
C VAL A 696 22.49 17.50 -18.24
N LEU A 697 23.79 17.38 -17.99
CA LEU A 697 24.85 17.76 -18.93
C LEU A 697 24.94 16.84 -20.15
N SER A 698 24.51 15.58 -20.03
CA SER A 698 24.44 14.68 -21.19
C SER A 698 23.47 15.16 -22.25
N TYR A 699 22.41 15.87 -21.85
CA TYR A 699 21.33 16.33 -22.71
C TYR A 699 21.78 17.41 -23.74
N PRO A 700 22.42 18.54 -23.33
CA PRO A 700 22.91 19.55 -24.27
C PRO A 700 24.16 19.14 -25.03
N LEU A 701 25.03 18.29 -24.44
CA LEU A 701 26.30 17.89 -25.07
C LEU A 701 26.13 16.91 -26.24
N LYS A 702 24.89 16.47 -26.53
CA LYS A 702 24.58 15.39 -27.49
C LYS A 702 25.46 14.15 -27.29
N ILE A 703 25.97 13.98 -26.08
CA ILE A 703 26.67 12.77 -25.68
C ILE A 703 25.59 11.69 -25.71
N LYS A 704 25.71 10.74 -26.63
CA LYS A 704 24.98 9.47 -26.51
C LYS A 704 25.56 8.74 -25.30
N LEU A 705 25.18 9.18 -24.09
CA LEU A 705 25.31 8.34 -22.92
C LEU A 705 24.58 7.05 -23.25
N ILE A 706 25.17 5.94 -22.86
CA ILE A 706 24.64 4.59 -23.08
C ILE A 706 23.27 4.44 -22.41
N MET A 707 22.99 5.32 -21.45
CA MET A 707 21.85 5.39 -20.55
C MET A 707 20.41 5.32 -21.10
N PHE A 708 20.09 5.32 -22.39
CA PHE A 708 18.71 5.64 -22.83
C PHE A 708 17.97 4.62 -23.69
N ASP A 709 18.27 3.32 -23.59
CA ASP A 709 17.30 2.28 -24.02
C ASP A 709 16.35 1.85 -22.87
N VAL A 710 16.27 2.65 -21.80
CA VAL A 710 15.19 2.54 -20.82
C VAL A 710 14.02 3.38 -21.30
N PRO A 711 12.82 2.79 -21.49
CA PRO A 711 11.67 3.57 -21.91
C PRO A 711 11.38 4.73 -20.96
N PHE A 712 11.10 5.90 -21.54
CA PHE A 712 10.93 7.15 -20.81
C PHE A 712 9.94 7.07 -19.63
N TYR A 713 8.90 6.24 -19.75
CA TYR A 713 7.94 6.05 -18.66
C TYR A 713 8.52 5.43 -17.40
N LEU A 714 9.55 4.58 -17.47
CA LEU A 714 10.21 4.09 -16.26
C LEU A 714 10.96 5.21 -15.53
N ASN A 715 11.61 6.11 -16.27
CA ASN A 715 12.27 7.28 -15.70
C ASN A 715 11.28 8.27 -15.06
N MET A 716 10.06 8.39 -15.62
CA MET A 716 9.00 9.19 -14.99
C MET A 716 8.61 8.68 -13.61
N PHE A 717 8.57 7.36 -13.39
CA PHE A 717 8.32 6.81 -12.06
C PHE A 717 9.45 7.17 -11.09
N ILE A 718 10.71 7.02 -11.49
CA ILE A 718 11.84 7.41 -10.64
C ILE A 718 11.74 8.90 -10.28
N LEU A 719 11.56 9.77 -11.28
CA LEU A 719 11.46 11.21 -11.07
C LEU A 719 10.28 11.59 -10.17
N ASN A 720 9.12 10.95 -10.36
CA ASN A 720 7.95 11.18 -9.52
C ASN A 720 8.27 10.89 -8.05
N PHE A 721 8.92 9.77 -7.75
CA PHE A 721 9.21 9.42 -6.36
C PHE A 721 10.35 10.24 -5.75
N VAL A 722 11.30 10.72 -6.56
CA VAL A 722 12.27 11.75 -6.13
C VAL A 722 11.52 13.02 -5.71
N LEU A 723 10.58 13.52 -6.51
CA LEU A 723 9.78 14.70 -6.14
C LEU A 723 8.91 14.47 -4.91
N ILE A 724 8.29 13.30 -4.79
CA ILE A 724 7.48 12.95 -3.60
C ILE A 724 8.34 12.93 -2.34
N ALA A 725 9.53 12.35 -2.40
CA ALA A 725 10.46 12.34 -1.29
C ALA A 725 10.87 13.76 -0.87
N MET A 726 11.02 14.69 -1.81
CA MET A 726 11.31 16.10 -1.51
C MET A 726 10.13 16.82 -0.85
N ILE A 727 8.90 16.57 -1.30
CA ILE A 727 7.70 17.28 -0.84
C ILE A 727 7.20 16.77 0.50
N HIS A 728 7.09 15.46 0.66
CA HIS A 728 6.64 14.85 1.92
C HIS A 728 7.87 14.62 2.80
N PHE A 729 8.23 13.38 3.04
CA PHE A 729 9.26 12.98 3.99
C PHE A 729 9.99 11.77 3.42
N GLY A 730 11.24 11.59 3.81
CA GLY A 730 12.04 10.44 3.39
C GLY A 730 11.68 9.15 4.13
N LEU A 731 10.40 8.77 4.22
CA LEU A 731 10.05 7.44 4.74
C LEU A 731 10.38 6.43 3.66
N ASP A 732 11.34 5.57 3.97
CA ASP A 732 11.73 4.43 3.13
C ASP A 732 10.49 3.68 2.61
N ARG A 733 9.48 3.49 3.46
CA ARG A 733 8.24 2.80 3.11
C ARG A 733 7.57 3.34 1.83
N LEU A 734 7.53 4.65 1.59
CA LEU A 734 6.89 5.20 0.38
C LEU A 734 7.70 4.90 -0.88
N ASN A 735 9.02 5.05 -0.81
CA ASN A 735 9.91 4.83 -1.94
C ASN A 735 10.07 3.33 -2.26
N SER A 736 9.77 2.45 -1.29
CA SER A 736 9.75 1.00 -1.47
C SER A 736 8.84 0.54 -2.61
N ILE A 737 7.83 1.34 -2.96
CA ILE A 737 6.86 1.05 -4.03
C ILE A 737 7.54 1.00 -5.42
N VAL A 738 8.63 1.73 -5.62
CA VAL A 738 9.38 1.78 -6.90
C VAL A 738 10.52 0.77 -6.93
N ASN A 739 10.77 0.02 -5.86
CA ASN A 739 11.94 -0.85 -5.75
C ASN A 739 12.07 -1.81 -6.93
N PHE A 740 10.99 -2.43 -7.36
CA PHE A 740 11.06 -3.37 -8.47
C PHE A 740 11.50 -2.70 -9.79
N ILE A 741 11.14 -1.43 -10.00
CA ILE A 741 11.57 -0.63 -11.16
C ILE A 741 13.06 -0.30 -11.04
N VAL A 742 13.49 0.18 -9.88
CA VAL A 742 14.89 0.54 -9.61
C VAL A 742 15.81 -0.69 -9.74
N ILE A 743 15.43 -1.82 -9.13
CA ILE A 743 16.18 -3.08 -9.22
C ILE A 743 16.29 -3.52 -10.68
N LEU A 744 15.18 -3.50 -11.42
CA LEU A 744 15.14 -3.92 -12.82
C LEU A 744 16.09 -3.07 -13.69
N ILE A 745 16.06 -1.75 -13.54
CA ILE A 745 16.90 -0.83 -14.32
C ILE A 745 18.38 -0.96 -13.91
N ALA A 746 18.66 -1.04 -12.61
CA ALA A 746 20.02 -1.19 -12.11
C ALA A 746 20.68 -2.48 -12.64
N LEU A 747 19.95 -3.61 -12.62
CA LEU A 747 20.45 -4.87 -13.17
C LEU A 747 20.61 -4.84 -14.69
N TYR A 748 19.72 -4.14 -15.40
CA TYR A 748 19.88 -3.93 -16.85
C TYR A 748 21.15 -3.13 -17.15
N TYR A 749 21.37 -2.00 -16.47
CA TYR A 749 22.58 -1.19 -16.65
C TYR A 749 23.85 -1.95 -16.30
N PHE A 750 23.82 -2.73 -15.22
CA PHE A 750 24.94 -3.57 -14.84
C PHE A 750 25.25 -4.62 -15.93
N SER A 751 24.23 -5.26 -16.49
CA SER A 751 24.39 -6.23 -17.58
C SER A 751 24.98 -5.59 -18.85
N GLU A 752 24.46 -4.43 -19.27
CA GLU A 752 24.96 -3.70 -20.44
C GLU A 752 26.42 -3.25 -20.25
N LEU A 753 26.77 -2.85 -19.03
CA LEU A 753 28.14 -2.47 -18.71
C LEU A 753 29.11 -3.65 -18.88
N ILE A 754 28.77 -4.81 -18.32
CA ILE A 754 29.58 -6.03 -18.44
C ILE A 754 29.79 -6.41 -19.89
N GLU A 755 28.73 -6.41 -20.70
CA GLU A 755 28.82 -6.79 -22.11
C GLU A 755 29.73 -5.85 -22.90
N LYS A 756 29.63 -4.54 -22.66
CA LYS A 756 30.51 -3.57 -23.30
C LYS A 756 31.97 -3.78 -22.91
N MET A 757 32.23 -4.07 -21.64
CA MET A 757 33.58 -4.34 -21.15
C MET A 757 34.18 -5.59 -21.79
N ILE A 758 33.39 -6.67 -21.91
CA ILE A 758 33.81 -7.89 -22.61
C ILE A 758 34.10 -7.60 -24.08
N SER A 759 33.20 -6.90 -24.76
CA SER A 759 33.36 -6.53 -26.17
C SER A 759 34.60 -5.67 -26.42
N TRP A 760 34.97 -4.83 -25.46
CA TRP A 760 36.12 -3.93 -25.57
C TRP A 760 37.45 -4.69 -25.44
N ASN A 761 37.54 -5.61 -24.48
CA ASN A 761 38.71 -6.49 -24.34
C ASN A 761 38.93 -7.34 -25.60
N LEU A 762 37.85 -7.86 -26.20
CA LEU A 762 37.92 -8.62 -27.44
C LEU A 762 38.41 -7.75 -28.62
N LYS A 763 37.83 -6.56 -28.84
CA LYS A 763 38.30 -5.67 -29.92
C LYS A 763 39.78 -5.29 -29.79
N ARG A 764 40.29 -5.14 -28.56
CA ARG A 764 41.71 -4.82 -28.33
C ARG A 764 42.64 -6.01 -28.57
N GLN A 765 42.18 -7.24 -28.34
CA GLN A 765 42.94 -8.45 -28.71
C GLN A 765 43.07 -8.63 -30.22
N TYR A 766 42.06 -8.18 -30.99
CA TYR A 766 42.10 -8.23 -32.47
C TYR A 766 42.83 -7.04 -33.10
N ILE A 767 43.02 -5.93 -32.37
CA ILE A 767 43.89 -4.82 -32.79
C ILE A 767 45.24 -4.98 -32.08
N ARG A 768 45.99 -6.04 -32.42
CA ARG A 768 47.44 -6.03 -32.24
C ARG A 768 48.06 -5.39 -33.48
N PRO A 769 48.95 -4.39 -33.35
CA PRO A 769 49.71 -3.86 -34.47
C PRO A 769 50.69 -4.95 -34.91
N GLY A 770 50.39 -5.59 -36.04
CA GLY A 770 51.12 -6.74 -36.55
C GLY A 770 50.47 -7.32 -37.80
N SER A 771 50.07 -6.46 -38.73
CA SER A 771 49.89 -6.73 -40.16
C SER A 771 50.12 -5.44 -40.91
#